data_AF-A0AA44I0E5-F1
#
_entry.id   AF-A0AA44I0E5-F1
#
_cell.length_a   1.000
_cell.length_b   1.000
_cell.length_c   1.000
_cell.angle_alpha   90.00
_cell.angle_beta   90.00
_cell.angle_gamma   90.00
#
_symmetry.space_group_name_H-M   'P 1'
#
loop_
_entity.id
_entity.type
_entity.pdbx_description
1 polymer ?
#
loop_
_entity_poly.entity_id
_entity_poly.type
_entity_poly.pdbx_seq_one_letter_code
_entity_poly.pdbx_strand_id
1 'polypeptide(L)'
;MAKKKSTGTGWVILLIVVLGLITGIPREAWIALSAAILCLFFVWQNLKGAKPRLGPVINTDMQKTAAIPDLGDYPLTPSQLEPEHTTDSHSATPNPPVEEAKKPDAKKAEISRGSLARASWLRPGELAVVAGINLPDGMVYIGNKYKSNRTGAEPAFINPSMEVAEQEVDTSLPLIDNAPDYSTCSPEARRAYLQWLAEGRKSPTAHIGYVFLFFYGLEHRILVDAAIDPVAKRELPKLEAEINRLLSIYGKNNAFNHYAQNLLVYLSRVNIEEKLYLSPPPPTRDSSTELPLALLVGLGQLAIDQKPLPAAWALAWGEADPAINQNISMAHCADIFSSLFQQRYREKYGDGFLLPVNKTKLLIFYRPASAGLMGQEFFQQMGELPNVAVCKAHRDKLRAIFETCQQDLDIYNRFASVNPKKKMSLEGQLLMPMPLWSVALKTELESIKARVGYGLLLITLEEIFLRLSTACGTKPLERITRSQVMALTFALASLQVGIEPDVRADNRTPVLQDTVALFPIESMVAESATFAAYRVTMLAVELACAAVMIDGSIGEPESMVLTRHIDAWGYLSPGQRMRLKAYLQPGIRKNNTLLALKNNLEPLSLDNRRAIARFLAHLIQVEGTITPQEVKFLERVYKRFALDSKLVYTDLDSRATPMTLSLPSPTAEVINNTDRINLLKNESLELVKLLENLFVTDNVVTQTPEEINPQSMAAISANLADSTVTFLKLLISRDTWEREKLVDIATDMEIKLDDALVEINRKILAAFDLPLITGEATIAINRDISAALLI
;
A
#
# COMPACT_ATOMS: atom_id res chain seq x y z
N MET A 1 32.29 -29.42 68.21
CA MET A 1 31.28 -28.40 67.87
C MET A 1 30.49 -28.84 66.64
N ALA A 2 29.16 -28.84 66.78
CA ALA A 2 28.08 -28.90 65.78
C ALA A 2 28.21 -29.74 64.49
N LYS A 3 27.43 -30.84 64.44
CA LYS A 3 26.97 -31.50 63.20
C LYS A 3 26.03 -30.58 62.42
N LYS A 4 26.34 -30.22 61.18
CA LYS A 4 25.42 -29.54 60.24
C LYS A 4 24.60 -30.60 59.49
N LYS A 5 23.28 -30.61 59.71
CA LYS A 5 22.32 -31.47 59.01
C LYS A 5 22.16 -31.02 57.54
N SER A 6 22.14 -32.00 56.64
CA SER A 6 21.70 -31.86 55.26
C SER A 6 20.20 -31.54 55.22
N THR A 7 19.85 -30.42 54.59
CA THR A 7 18.48 -30.02 54.23
C THR A 7 18.42 -29.66 52.75
N GLY A 8 18.88 -30.56 51.87
CA GLY A 8 18.88 -30.36 50.42
C GLY A 8 17.91 -31.28 49.65
N THR A 9 17.46 -32.39 50.24
CA THR A 9 16.71 -33.43 49.51
C THR A 9 15.18 -33.31 49.62
N GLY A 10 14.65 -32.61 50.63
CA GLY A 10 13.20 -32.48 50.83
C GLY A 10 12.51 -31.59 49.78
N TRP A 11 13.18 -30.54 49.31
CA TRP A 11 12.58 -29.59 48.36
C TRP A 11 12.47 -30.16 46.94
N VAL A 12 13.43 -31.00 46.54
CA VAL A 12 13.42 -31.67 45.23
C VAL A 12 12.32 -32.73 45.16
N ILE A 13 12.08 -33.47 46.24
CA ILE A 13 11.00 -34.45 46.31
C ILE A 13 9.63 -33.76 46.30
N LEU A 14 9.49 -32.63 47.02
CA LEU A 14 8.25 -31.86 47.04
C LEU A 14 7.93 -31.25 45.67
N LEU A 15 8.95 -30.81 44.92
CA LEU A 15 8.79 -30.26 43.57
C LEU A 15 8.44 -31.34 42.54
N ILE A 16 8.97 -32.56 42.68
CA ILE A 16 8.60 -33.72 41.84
C ILE A 16 7.17 -34.20 42.13
N VAL A 17 6.74 -34.19 43.40
CA VAL A 17 5.35 -34.55 43.77
C VAL A 17 4.36 -33.50 43.26
N VAL A 18 4.71 -32.21 43.31
CA VAL A 18 3.88 -31.15 42.74
C VAL A 18 3.83 -31.23 41.21
N LEU A 19 4.95 -31.51 40.52
CA LEU A 19 4.93 -31.73 39.07
C LEU A 19 4.12 -32.99 38.68
N GLY A 20 4.19 -34.06 39.48
CA GLY A 20 3.42 -35.29 39.26
C GLY A 20 1.91 -35.12 39.50
N LEU A 21 1.51 -34.21 40.38
CA LEU A 21 0.10 -33.83 40.55
C LEU A 21 -0.41 -32.93 39.42
N ILE A 22 0.47 -32.13 38.80
CA ILE A 22 0.13 -31.26 37.67
C ILE A 22 -0.05 -32.05 36.36
N THR A 23 0.65 -33.17 36.18
CA THR A 23 0.51 -34.04 34.99
C THR A 23 -0.74 -34.93 35.01
N GLY A 24 -1.41 -35.06 36.16
CA GLY A 24 -2.66 -35.83 36.31
C GLY A 24 -3.93 -35.03 36.00
N ILE A 25 -3.83 -33.72 35.73
CA ILE A 25 -4.97 -32.86 35.45
C ILE A 25 -5.25 -32.89 33.93
N PRO A 26 -6.46 -33.28 33.49
CA PRO A 26 -6.79 -33.34 32.06
C PRO A 26 -6.65 -31.97 31.41
N ARG A 27 -6.17 -31.92 30.16
CA ARG A 27 -5.92 -30.67 29.40
C ARG A 27 -7.13 -29.73 29.38
N GLU A 28 -8.33 -30.28 29.38
CA GLU A 28 -9.60 -29.55 29.42
C GLU A 28 -9.77 -28.70 30.70
N ALA A 29 -9.26 -29.18 31.84
CA ALA A 29 -9.32 -28.43 33.11
C ALA A 29 -8.33 -27.26 33.13
N TRP A 30 -7.19 -27.35 32.43
CA TRP A 30 -6.27 -26.23 32.23
C TRP A 30 -6.84 -25.17 31.29
N ILE A 31 -7.60 -25.59 30.27
CA ILE A 31 -8.32 -24.67 29.37
C ILE A 31 -9.44 -23.96 30.14
N ALA A 32 -10.20 -24.68 30.98
CA ALA A 32 -11.24 -24.08 31.81
C ALA A 32 -10.68 -23.11 32.87
N LEU A 33 -9.54 -23.44 33.50
CA LEU A 33 -8.88 -22.58 34.49
C LEU A 33 -8.31 -21.31 33.85
N SER A 34 -7.68 -21.43 32.68
CA SER A 34 -7.16 -20.26 31.94
C SER A 34 -8.30 -19.35 31.46
N ALA A 35 -9.40 -19.91 30.96
CA ALA A 35 -10.60 -19.15 30.61
C ALA A 35 -11.22 -18.43 31.83
N ALA A 36 -11.29 -19.10 32.99
CA ALA A 36 -11.82 -18.51 34.22
C ALA A 36 -10.94 -17.34 34.73
N ILE A 37 -9.61 -17.47 34.64
CA ILE A 37 -8.67 -16.40 34.98
C ILE A 37 -8.79 -15.22 34.02
N LEU A 38 -8.98 -15.47 32.73
CA LEU A 38 -9.19 -14.44 31.70
C LEU A 38 -10.51 -13.69 31.91
N CYS A 39 -11.60 -14.40 32.25
CA CYS A 39 -12.87 -13.80 32.61
C CYS A 39 -12.76 -12.94 33.88
N LEU A 40 -12.07 -13.43 34.92
CA LEU A 40 -11.83 -12.66 36.15
C LEU A 40 -11.00 -11.40 35.89
N PHE A 41 -10.01 -11.47 35.00
CA PHE A 41 -9.20 -10.33 34.59
C PHE A 41 -10.03 -9.27 33.86
N PHE A 42 -10.89 -9.67 32.92
CA PHE A 42 -11.78 -8.76 32.20
C PHE A 42 -12.84 -8.12 33.11
N VAL A 43 -13.43 -8.90 34.03
CA VAL A 43 -14.38 -8.38 35.03
C VAL A 43 -13.69 -7.36 35.95
N TRP A 44 -12.45 -7.62 36.37
CA TRP A 44 -11.68 -6.69 37.19
C TRP A 44 -11.28 -5.41 36.43
N GLN A 45 -10.97 -5.49 35.14
CA GLN A 45 -10.73 -4.32 34.29
C GLN A 45 -11.99 -3.45 34.14
N ASN A 46 -13.16 -4.07 33.91
CA ASN A 46 -14.42 -3.33 33.81
C ASN A 46 -14.86 -2.70 35.14
N LEU A 47 -14.56 -3.33 36.28
CA LEU A 47 -14.80 -2.74 37.60
C LEU A 47 -13.86 -1.57 37.92
N LYS A 48 -12.66 -1.51 37.33
CA LYS A 48 -11.75 -0.36 37.44
C LYS A 48 -12.10 0.80 36.51
N GLY A 49 -12.90 0.57 35.45
CA GLY A 49 -13.34 1.58 34.50
C GLY A 49 -14.56 2.42 34.95
N ALA A 50 -15.30 1.97 35.97
CA ALA A 50 -16.50 2.66 36.44
C ALA A 50 -16.19 3.64 37.59
N LYS A 51 -15.79 4.88 37.26
CA LYS A 51 -15.99 6.03 38.17
C LYS A 51 -17.41 6.57 37.97
N PRO A 52 -18.14 6.91 39.04
CA PRO A 52 -19.49 7.45 38.92
C PRO A 52 -19.42 8.86 38.33
N ARG A 53 -20.08 9.07 37.19
CA ARG A 53 -20.32 10.41 36.65
C ARG A 53 -21.40 11.08 37.50
N LEU A 54 -21.04 12.11 38.28
CA LEU A 54 -22.01 13.09 38.76
C LEU A 54 -22.59 13.81 37.53
N GLY A 55 -23.90 13.70 37.33
CA GLY A 55 -24.62 14.50 36.33
C GLY A 55 -24.64 15.99 36.74
N PRO A 56 -24.78 16.90 35.77
CA PRO A 56 -24.96 18.31 36.09
C PRO A 56 -26.31 18.52 36.78
N VAL A 57 -26.27 19.25 37.90
CA VAL A 57 -27.43 19.72 38.64
C VAL A 57 -28.20 20.69 37.74
N ILE A 58 -29.44 20.31 37.43
CA ILE A 58 -30.44 21.18 36.81
C ILE A 58 -30.85 22.23 37.85
N ASN A 59 -30.40 23.47 37.67
CA ASN A 59 -31.08 24.61 38.29
C ASN A 59 -32.20 25.05 37.34
N THR A 60 -33.37 24.48 37.58
CA THR A 60 -34.68 25.02 37.17
C THR A 60 -34.98 26.24 38.04
N ASP A 61 -34.70 27.44 37.52
CA ASP A 61 -35.55 28.60 37.81
C ASP A 61 -35.30 29.70 36.78
N MET A 62 -36.16 29.73 35.76
CA MET A 62 -36.90 30.93 35.32
C MET A 62 -37.50 30.69 33.94
N GLN A 63 -38.77 30.28 33.94
CA GLN A 63 -39.66 30.27 32.79
C GLN A 63 -40.75 31.33 33.02
N LYS A 64 -40.63 32.47 32.32
CA LYS A 64 -41.70 33.43 31.92
C LYS A 64 -40.96 34.63 31.32
N THR A 65 -41.14 34.99 30.06
CA THR A 65 -42.40 35.46 29.49
C THR A 65 -42.30 35.43 27.96
N ALA A 66 -43.37 35.00 27.30
CA ALA A 66 -43.56 35.08 25.86
C ALA A 66 -43.78 36.53 25.40
N ALA A 67 -43.28 36.89 24.21
CA ALA A 67 -43.98 37.75 23.25
C ALA A 67 -43.18 37.87 21.94
N ILE A 68 -43.80 37.44 20.84
CA ILE A 68 -43.54 37.91 19.47
C ILE A 68 -44.27 39.27 19.33
N PRO A 69 -43.63 40.29 18.73
CA PRO A 69 -44.17 40.87 17.47
C PRO A 69 -43.02 41.21 16.49
N ASP A 70 -43.08 40.76 15.24
CA ASP A 70 -43.75 41.36 14.07
C ASP A 70 -43.00 42.56 13.44
N LEU A 71 -43.03 42.57 12.11
CA LEU A 71 -42.31 43.38 11.13
C LEU A 71 -42.57 44.89 11.23
N GLY A 72 -41.59 45.70 10.79
CA GLY A 72 -41.84 47.08 10.36
C GLY A 72 -40.60 47.98 10.19
N ASP A 73 -40.12 48.07 8.95
CA ASP A 73 -39.88 49.32 8.18
C ASP A 73 -38.79 50.38 8.53
N TYR A 74 -37.84 50.48 7.58
CA TYR A 74 -37.11 51.65 7.01
C TYR A 74 -36.07 52.45 7.84
N PRO A 75 -35.12 53.21 7.24
CA PRO A 75 -34.61 53.25 5.85
C PRO A 75 -33.06 53.30 5.72
N LEU A 76 -32.61 53.17 4.47
CA LEU A 76 -31.24 53.40 3.97
C LEU A 76 -30.85 54.89 3.90
N THR A 77 -29.53 55.10 3.80
CA THR A 77 -28.77 56.17 3.09
C THR A 77 -28.22 57.38 3.89
N PRO A 78 -27.21 58.15 3.37
CA PRO A 78 -25.80 58.10 3.81
C PRO A 78 -25.27 59.49 4.25
N SER A 79 -24.03 59.59 4.73
CA SER A 79 -23.35 60.91 4.89
C SER A 79 -21.83 60.72 4.74
N GLN A 80 -21.24 61.00 3.57
CA GLN A 80 -20.70 62.28 3.07
C GLN A 80 -19.49 62.85 3.83
N LEU A 81 -18.35 62.82 3.11
CA LEU A 81 -17.16 63.69 3.14
C LEU A 81 -17.58 65.17 3.22
N GLU A 82 -16.92 66.13 3.90
CA GLU A 82 -15.54 66.69 3.87
C GLU A 82 -15.61 68.00 4.74
N PRO A 83 -14.65 68.96 4.83
CA PRO A 83 -13.18 68.96 4.72
C PRO A 83 -12.44 69.79 5.83
N GLU A 84 -11.09 69.72 5.77
CA GLU A 84 -10.00 70.66 6.16
C GLU A 84 -10.17 71.81 7.19
N HIS A 85 -9.16 71.98 8.06
CA HIS A 85 -8.34 73.21 8.08
C HIS A 85 -6.99 73.06 8.81
N THR A 86 -5.98 73.65 8.17
CA THR A 86 -4.57 73.89 8.51
C THR A 86 -4.38 74.97 9.58
N THR A 87 -3.28 74.93 10.36
CA THR A 87 -2.31 76.05 10.51
C THR A 87 -1.10 75.72 11.39
N ASP A 88 -0.06 76.51 11.13
CA ASP A 88 1.36 76.35 11.40
C ASP A 88 1.90 76.70 12.81
N SER A 89 3.12 76.21 13.00
CA SER A 89 4.24 76.60 13.88
C SER A 89 4.30 78.00 14.52
N HIS A 90 4.88 78.08 15.73
CA HIS A 90 5.93 79.05 16.10
C HIS A 90 6.67 78.69 17.41
N SER A 91 7.96 79.02 17.38
CA SER A 91 9.06 78.87 18.35
C SER A 91 9.10 79.93 19.46
N ALA A 92 9.64 79.60 20.64
CA ALA A 92 10.39 80.54 21.49
C ALA A 92 11.24 79.85 22.57
N THR A 93 12.55 80.13 22.58
CA THR A 93 13.53 79.94 23.68
C THR A 93 13.47 81.15 24.64
N PRO A 94 13.95 81.03 25.91
CA PRO A 94 15.32 81.52 26.23
C PRO A 94 16.08 80.76 27.36
N ASN A 95 17.43 80.84 27.31
CA ASN A 95 18.43 80.39 28.31
C ASN A 95 18.71 81.48 29.41
N PRO A 96 19.76 81.37 30.28
CA PRO A 96 20.02 80.49 31.45
C PRO A 96 20.28 81.34 32.75
N PRO A 97 20.78 80.79 33.89
CA PRO A 97 22.24 80.88 34.14
C PRO A 97 22.92 79.82 35.08
N VAL A 98 24.25 79.70 34.87
CA VAL A 98 25.38 79.47 35.79
C VAL A 98 25.80 78.04 36.22
N GLU A 99 27.09 77.80 35.96
CA GLU A 99 27.97 76.64 36.22
C GLU A 99 28.37 76.47 37.69
N GLU A 100 28.54 75.22 38.12
CA GLU A 100 29.67 74.83 38.97
C GLU A 100 30.14 73.40 38.61
N ALA A 101 31.45 73.25 38.41
CA ALA A 101 32.10 72.09 37.82
C ALA A 101 32.41 70.96 38.83
N LYS A 102 32.24 69.70 38.43
CA LYS A 102 33.08 68.55 38.87
C LYS A 102 33.07 67.40 37.85
N LYS A 103 34.25 66.78 37.71
CA LYS A 103 34.77 65.84 36.68
C LYS A 103 34.14 64.41 36.73
N PRO A 104 34.44 63.53 35.74
CA PRO A 104 33.45 62.67 35.09
C PRO A 104 33.44 61.24 35.62
N ASP A 105 32.26 60.60 35.58
CA ASP A 105 32.12 59.16 35.68
C ASP A 105 31.52 58.57 34.39
N ALA A 106 32.00 57.37 34.06
CA ALA A 106 31.89 56.70 32.79
C ALA A 106 30.44 56.55 32.27
N LYS A 107 30.20 56.98 31.03
CA LYS A 107 29.00 56.69 30.26
C LYS A 107 28.82 55.18 30.10
N LYS A 108 27.90 54.61 30.88
CA LYS A 108 27.20 53.38 30.53
C LYS A 108 26.39 53.68 29.27
N ALA A 109 26.67 52.97 28.17
CA ALA A 109 25.88 53.08 26.95
C ALA A 109 24.44 52.68 27.25
N GLU A 110 23.54 53.66 27.28
CA GLU A 110 22.10 53.42 27.25
C GLU A 110 21.76 52.75 25.92
N ILE A 111 21.45 51.47 25.99
CA ILE A 111 20.79 50.75 24.90
C ILE A 111 19.45 51.44 24.68
N SER A 112 19.28 51.98 23.48
CA SER A 112 18.06 52.60 22.97
C SER A 112 16.82 51.80 23.38
N ARG A 113 16.10 52.27 24.40
CA ARG A 113 14.70 51.87 24.68
C ARG A 113 13.80 52.51 23.61
N GLY A 114 13.89 51.97 22.40
CA GLY A 114 12.92 52.25 21.34
C GLY A 114 11.54 51.75 21.77
N SER A 115 10.54 52.59 21.55
CA SER A 115 9.13 52.40 21.90
C SER A 115 8.62 50.94 21.84
N LEU A 116 8.46 50.29 23.01
CA LEU A 116 7.80 48.98 23.19
C LEU A 116 6.29 49.00 22.84
N ALA A 117 5.78 50.07 22.22
CA ALA A 117 4.36 50.25 21.92
C ALA A 117 3.85 49.42 20.73
N ARG A 118 4.74 48.77 19.95
CA ARG A 118 4.40 47.82 18.88
C ARG A 118 5.28 46.58 19.01
N ALA A 119 4.75 45.39 18.72
CA ALA A 119 5.56 44.18 18.65
C ALA A 119 6.65 44.32 17.59
N SER A 120 7.88 44.00 17.96
CA SER A 120 9.06 44.10 17.10
C SER A 120 9.70 42.73 16.94
N TRP A 121 10.08 42.38 15.71
CA TRP A 121 10.82 41.16 15.41
C TRP A 121 12.26 41.29 15.86
N LEU A 122 12.73 40.33 16.66
CA LEU A 122 14.14 40.15 16.97
C LEU A 122 14.78 39.24 15.92
N ARG A 123 15.84 39.72 15.29
CA ARG A 123 16.52 38.99 14.21
C ARG A 123 17.26 37.76 14.75
N PRO A 124 17.59 36.79 13.87
CA PRO A 124 18.45 35.67 14.24
C PRO A 124 19.75 36.13 14.92
N GLY A 125 19.95 35.69 16.17
CA GLY A 125 21.12 36.01 17.00
C GLY A 125 21.04 37.32 17.79
N GLU A 126 19.91 38.03 17.76
CA GLU A 126 19.70 39.22 18.62
C GLU A 126 19.30 38.81 20.04
N LEU A 127 19.92 39.47 21.02
CA LEU A 127 19.68 39.22 22.45
C LEU A 127 18.50 40.04 22.95
N ALA A 128 17.67 39.44 23.81
CA ALA A 128 16.64 40.16 24.56
C ALA A 128 16.51 39.67 26.00
N VAL A 129 15.94 40.51 26.85
CA VAL A 129 15.62 40.16 28.24
C VAL A 129 14.13 40.35 28.47
N VAL A 130 13.43 39.28 28.84
CA VAL A 130 11.99 39.27 29.13
C VAL A 130 11.78 38.70 30.52
N ALA A 131 11.11 39.45 31.40
CA ALA A 131 10.86 39.03 32.79
C ALA A 131 12.14 38.55 33.53
N GLY A 132 13.29 39.17 33.24
CA GLY A 132 14.59 38.80 33.82
C GLY A 132 15.29 37.59 33.19
N ILE A 133 14.72 37.01 32.14
CA ILE A 133 15.26 35.84 31.42
C ILE A 133 15.96 36.30 30.14
N ASN A 134 17.21 35.85 29.93
CA ASN A 134 17.99 36.15 28.73
C ASN A 134 17.58 35.22 27.58
N LEU A 135 17.18 35.80 26.44
CA LEU A 135 16.86 35.10 25.21
C LEU A 135 18.02 35.31 24.21
N PRO A 136 18.82 34.28 23.92
CA PRO A 136 20.10 34.47 23.22
C PRO A 136 20.01 34.53 21.68
N ASP A 137 18.94 34.01 21.09
CA ASP A 137 18.94 33.68 19.65
C ASP A 137 17.95 34.49 18.79
N GLY A 138 17.13 35.35 19.39
CA GLY A 138 16.06 36.08 18.69
C GLY A 138 15.04 35.15 18.02
N MET A 139 14.64 35.49 16.78
CA MET A 139 13.57 34.83 16.00
C MET A 139 12.19 34.86 16.69
N VAL A 140 11.91 35.90 17.47
CA VAL A 140 10.65 36.07 18.21
C VAL A 140 10.15 37.50 18.09
N TYR A 141 8.86 37.70 18.27
CA TYR A 141 8.27 39.03 18.37
C TYR A 141 8.09 39.43 19.84
N ILE A 142 8.54 40.65 20.19
CA ILE A 142 8.38 41.21 21.55
C ILE A 142 7.74 42.60 21.48
N GLY A 143 6.68 42.85 22.26
CA GLY A 143 6.13 44.19 22.49
C GLY A 143 4.75 44.24 23.17
N ASN A 144 4.29 45.46 23.49
CA ASN A 144 3.18 45.68 24.45
C ASN A 144 1.79 45.89 23.82
N LYS A 145 1.63 45.98 22.49
CA LYS A 145 0.31 46.12 21.84
C LYS A 145 0.01 45.00 20.85
N TYR A 146 -1.21 44.48 20.99
CA TYR A 146 -1.91 43.49 20.16
C TYR A 146 -2.16 43.87 18.69
N LYS A 147 -1.67 45.00 18.18
CA LYS A 147 -2.04 45.45 16.84
C LYS A 147 -1.14 44.83 15.77
N SER A 148 -1.49 43.62 15.35
CA SER A 148 -1.58 43.35 13.91
C SER A 148 -2.61 44.34 13.33
N ASN A 149 -2.40 44.83 12.10
CA ASN A 149 -3.37 45.72 11.45
C ASN A 149 -4.71 45.03 11.13
N ARG A 150 -4.91 43.75 11.52
CA ARG A 150 -6.08 42.94 11.22
C ARG A 150 -6.49 42.12 12.45
N THR A 151 -7.74 42.30 12.85
CA THR A 151 -8.53 41.64 13.90
C THR A 151 -7.92 40.39 14.58
N GLY A 152 -7.32 40.57 15.77
CA GLY A 152 -6.88 39.48 16.66
C GLY A 152 -5.56 39.76 17.38
N ALA A 153 -5.35 39.15 18.55
CA ALA A 153 -4.04 39.03 19.16
C ALA A 153 -3.21 38.02 18.36
N GLU A 154 -1.98 38.34 17.95
CA GLU A 154 -1.12 37.35 17.31
C GLU A 154 -0.58 36.38 18.39
N PRO A 155 -0.91 35.08 18.32
CA PRO A 155 -0.65 34.15 19.43
C PRO A 155 0.84 34.06 19.82
N ALA A 156 1.74 34.22 18.84
CA ALA A 156 3.19 34.09 19.01
C ALA A 156 3.87 35.28 19.72
N PHE A 157 3.18 36.40 19.91
CA PHE A 157 3.83 37.64 20.35
C PHE A 157 4.06 37.65 21.86
N ILE A 158 5.33 37.80 22.25
CA ILE A 158 5.73 37.88 23.65
C ILE A 158 5.43 39.28 24.16
N ASN A 159 4.42 39.38 25.03
CA ASN A 159 4.10 40.62 25.73
C ASN A 159 4.85 40.66 27.08
N PRO A 160 5.88 41.52 27.24
CA PRO A 160 6.68 41.59 28.46
C PRO A 160 5.93 42.22 29.64
N SER A 161 4.72 42.77 29.44
CA SER A 161 3.89 43.33 30.50
C SER A 161 3.00 42.28 31.19
N MET A 162 2.99 41.03 30.71
CA MET A 162 2.20 39.95 31.31
C MET A 162 2.96 39.26 32.44
N GLU A 163 2.23 38.75 33.42
CA GLU A 163 2.82 38.02 34.56
C GLU A 163 3.50 36.73 34.11
N VAL A 164 4.69 36.51 34.65
CA VAL A 164 5.55 35.33 34.43
C VAL A 164 5.96 34.82 35.80
N ALA A 165 5.84 33.51 36.04
CA ALA A 165 6.20 32.91 37.32
C ALA A 165 7.70 33.11 37.64
N GLU A 166 8.02 33.38 38.90
CA GLU A 166 9.41 33.63 39.32
C GLU A 166 10.27 32.35 39.33
N GLN A 167 9.68 31.25 39.79
CA GLN A 167 10.35 29.96 39.91
C GLN A 167 10.54 29.28 38.56
N GLU A 168 11.53 28.42 38.48
CA GLU A 168 11.73 27.58 37.30
C GLU A 168 10.63 26.54 37.17
N VAL A 169 10.18 26.30 35.94
CA VAL A 169 9.10 25.35 35.63
C VAL A 169 9.66 24.23 34.76
N ASP A 170 9.22 23.01 35.01
CA ASP A 170 9.56 21.88 34.14
C ASP A 170 8.89 22.05 32.76
N THR A 171 9.72 22.24 31.72
CA THR A 171 9.27 22.48 30.34
C THR A 171 8.59 21.26 29.71
N SER A 172 8.61 20.09 30.35
CA SER A 172 7.88 18.90 29.88
C SER A 172 6.40 18.89 30.29
N LEU A 173 6.00 19.75 31.23
CA LEU A 173 4.62 19.78 31.72
C LEU A 173 3.65 20.33 30.66
N PRO A 174 2.46 19.70 30.51
CA PRO A 174 1.42 20.14 29.57
C PRO A 174 0.64 21.34 30.13
N LEU A 175 1.30 22.50 30.20
CA LEU A 175 0.72 23.75 30.71
C LEU A 175 0.08 24.61 29.62
N ILE A 176 0.17 24.18 28.36
CA ILE A 176 -0.35 24.86 27.18
C ILE A 176 -1.34 23.94 26.46
N ASP A 177 -2.50 24.48 26.12
CA ASP A 177 -3.54 23.79 25.35
C ASP A 177 -3.13 23.53 23.90
N ASN A 178 -3.94 22.74 23.18
CA ASN A 178 -3.66 22.36 21.79
C ASN A 178 -3.61 23.55 20.80
N ALA A 179 -4.13 24.72 21.18
CA ALA A 179 -4.05 25.97 20.41
C ALA A 179 -3.28 27.05 21.21
N PRO A 180 -1.94 27.01 21.21
CA PRO A 180 -1.12 27.92 22.01
C PRO A 180 -1.37 29.40 21.69
N ASP A 181 -1.57 30.22 22.72
CA ASP A 181 -1.56 31.68 22.64
C ASP A 181 -0.87 32.24 23.88
N TYR A 182 0.24 32.96 23.66
CA TYR A 182 1.05 33.53 24.74
C TYR A 182 0.22 34.42 25.69
N SER A 183 -0.80 35.09 25.15
CA SER A 183 -1.65 36.00 25.91
C SER A 183 -2.60 35.28 26.86
N THR A 184 -3.03 34.06 26.53
CA THR A 184 -3.93 33.27 27.38
C THR A 184 -3.19 32.27 28.28
N CYS A 185 -1.91 32.01 28.02
CA CYS A 185 -1.07 31.15 28.86
C CYS A 185 -1.05 31.58 30.34
N SER A 186 -0.97 30.61 31.26
CA SER A 186 -0.72 30.90 32.67
C SER A 186 0.68 31.50 32.88
N PRO A 187 0.95 32.19 34.01
CA PRO A 187 2.30 32.69 34.33
C PRO A 187 3.38 31.59 34.31
N GLU A 188 3.04 30.36 34.73
CA GLU A 188 3.91 29.19 34.71
C GLU A 188 4.20 28.72 33.29
N ALA A 189 3.17 28.68 32.42
CA ALA A 189 3.34 28.34 31.01
C ALA A 189 4.22 29.36 30.28
N ARG A 190 4.03 30.67 30.53
CA ARG A 190 4.90 31.72 29.98
C ARG A 190 6.34 31.57 30.47
N ARG A 191 6.53 31.24 31.75
CA ARG A 191 7.85 30.98 32.34
C ARG A 191 8.56 29.81 31.68
N ALA A 192 7.87 28.67 31.54
CA ALA A 192 8.40 27.50 30.86
C ALA A 192 8.75 27.77 29.38
N TYR A 193 7.89 28.51 28.66
CA TYR A 193 8.18 28.92 27.28
C TYR A 193 9.45 29.77 27.18
N LEU A 194 9.59 30.79 28.03
CA LEU A 194 10.78 31.65 28.05
C LEU A 194 12.04 30.89 28.47
N GLN A 195 11.95 29.91 29.38
CA GLN A 195 13.06 29.01 29.72
C GLN A 195 13.49 28.17 28.52
N TRP A 196 12.54 27.56 27.81
CA TRP A 196 12.82 26.78 26.61
C TRP A 196 13.49 27.62 25.52
N LEU A 197 13.06 28.88 25.34
CA LEU A 197 13.73 29.84 24.44
C LEU A 197 15.16 30.17 24.91
N ALA A 198 15.36 30.41 26.21
CA ALA A 198 16.66 30.73 26.81
C ALA A 198 17.68 29.58 26.70
N GLU A 199 17.22 28.34 26.76
CA GLU A 199 18.04 27.14 26.62
C GLU A 199 18.45 26.84 25.15
N GLY A 200 18.01 27.67 24.21
CA GLY A 200 18.31 27.54 22.78
C GLY A 200 17.37 26.57 22.06
N ARG A 201 16.14 26.37 22.56
CA ARG A 201 15.08 25.60 21.88
C ARG A 201 15.50 24.16 21.53
N LYS A 202 16.24 23.52 22.43
CA LYS A 202 16.92 22.22 22.17
C LYS A 202 16.45 21.06 23.03
N SER A 203 15.63 21.32 24.06
CA SER A 203 15.17 20.27 24.98
C SER A 203 14.20 19.31 24.29
N PRO A 204 14.56 18.03 24.06
CA PRO A 204 13.71 17.09 23.32
C PRO A 204 12.45 16.67 24.08
N THR A 205 12.41 16.91 25.40
CA THR A 205 11.27 16.59 26.27
C THR A 205 10.33 17.77 26.48
N ALA A 206 10.61 18.93 25.88
CA ALA A 206 9.74 20.10 25.99
C ALA A 206 8.34 19.80 25.44
N HIS A 207 7.31 20.30 26.13
CA HIS A 207 5.94 20.16 25.68
C HIS A 207 5.76 20.82 24.29
N ILE A 208 5.09 20.12 23.37
CA ILE A 208 5.01 20.53 21.97
C ILE A 208 4.34 21.89 21.77
N GLY A 209 3.46 22.30 22.69
CA GLY A 209 2.81 23.61 22.68
C GLY A 209 3.79 24.79 22.65
N TYR A 210 4.96 24.67 23.31
CA TYR A 210 6.01 25.70 23.27
C TYR A 210 6.66 25.79 21.88
N VAL A 211 6.84 24.64 21.22
CA VAL A 211 7.39 24.58 19.86
C VAL A 211 6.42 25.20 18.87
N PHE A 212 5.12 24.92 18.98
CA PHE A 212 4.08 25.52 18.15
C PHE A 212 3.98 27.03 18.35
N LEU A 213 4.03 27.52 19.60
CA LEU A 213 3.99 28.94 19.90
C LEU A 213 5.14 29.71 19.24
N PHE A 214 6.35 29.13 19.23
CA PHE A 214 7.49 29.68 18.50
C PHE A 214 7.33 29.56 16.98
N PHE A 215 6.87 28.41 16.50
CA PHE A 215 6.61 28.15 15.08
C PHE A 215 5.61 29.14 14.48
N TYR A 216 4.58 29.55 15.22
CA TYR A 216 3.64 30.59 14.79
C TYR A 216 4.33 31.93 14.49
N GLY A 217 5.37 32.28 15.26
CA GLY A 217 6.19 33.46 14.99
C GLY A 217 6.99 33.32 13.70
N LEU A 218 7.55 32.12 13.44
CA LEU A 218 8.22 31.83 12.18
C LEU A 218 7.25 31.90 11.00
N GLU A 219 6.05 31.30 11.12
CA GLU A 219 4.98 31.38 10.13
C GLU A 219 4.62 32.82 9.80
N HIS A 220 4.36 33.66 10.81
CA HIS A 220 4.06 35.08 10.59
C HIS A 220 5.21 35.78 9.85
N ARG A 221 6.46 35.54 10.26
CA ARG A 221 7.63 36.16 9.60
C ARG A 221 7.77 35.72 8.13
N ILE A 222 7.50 34.45 7.84
CA ILE A 222 7.62 33.87 6.50
C ILE A 222 6.46 34.28 5.60
N LEU A 223 5.24 34.24 6.10
CA LEU A 223 4.03 34.36 5.29
C LEU A 223 3.53 35.80 5.16
N VAL A 224 3.66 36.58 6.23
CA VAL A 224 3.15 37.95 6.31
C VAL A 224 4.27 38.95 6.03
N ASP A 225 5.34 38.92 6.83
CA ASP A 225 6.39 39.93 6.75
C ASP A 225 7.22 39.79 5.46
N ALA A 226 7.68 38.59 5.11
CA ALA A 226 8.51 38.39 3.92
C ALA A 226 7.78 38.65 2.58
N ALA A 227 6.44 38.76 2.61
CA ALA A 227 5.64 39.16 1.46
C ALA A 227 5.80 40.66 1.13
N ILE A 228 6.10 41.49 2.14
CA ILE A 228 6.16 42.97 2.01
C ILE A 228 7.54 43.55 2.34
N ASP A 229 8.33 42.89 3.19
CA ASP A 229 9.64 43.36 3.66
C ASP A 229 10.80 42.57 3.01
N PRO A 230 11.63 43.22 2.19
CA PRO A 230 12.83 42.60 1.61
C PRO A 230 13.85 42.11 2.65
N VAL A 231 13.89 42.70 3.86
CA VAL A 231 14.78 42.24 4.94
C VAL A 231 14.30 40.90 5.46
N ALA A 232 13.01 40.76 5.78
CA ALA A 232 12.40 39.49 6.14
C ALA A 232 12.63 38.41 5.05
N LYS A 233 12.51 38.78 3.77
CA LYS A 233 12.76 37.86 2.65
C LYS A 233 14.20 37.34 2.58
N ARG A 234 15.20 38.14 2.99
CA ARG A 234 16.61 37.71 3.08
C ARG A 234 16.88 36.78 4.27
N GLU A 235 15.99 36.77 5.26
CA GLU A 235 16.10 35.89 6.44
C GLU A 235 15.58 34.47 6.17
N LEU A 236 14.79 34.25 5.12
CA LEU A 236 14.16 32.95 4.81
C LEU A 236 15.10 31.74 4.89
N PRO A 237 16.34 31.75 4.34
CA PRO A 237 17.24 30.59 4.46
C PRO A 237 17.61 30.25 5.91
N LYS A 238 17.68 31.25 6.80
CA LYS A 238 17.96 31.04 8.23
C LYS A 238 16.73 30.47 8.95
N LEU A 239 15.53 30.94 8.59
CA LEU A 239 14.27 30.42 9.13
C LEU A 239 14.02 28.98 8.68
N GLU A 240 14.31 28.67 7.42
CA GLU A 240 14.28 27.31 6.86
C GLU A 240 15.23 26.37 7.60
N ALA A 241 16.47 26.82 7.89
CA ALA A 241 17.42 26.05 8.70
C ALA A 241 16.90 25.78 10.11
N GLU A 242 16.25 26.78 10.74
CA GLU A 242 15.65 26.61 12.06
C GLU A 242 14.47 25.63 12.05
N ILE A 243 13.59 25.69 11.04
CA ILE A 243 12.48 24.74 10.88
C ILE A 243 13.02 23.31 10.72
N ASN A 244 14.04 23.10 9.89
CA ASN A 244 14.69 21.80 9.74
C ASN A 244 15.34 21.31 11.05
N ARG A 245 15.96 22.21 11.82
CA ARG A 245 16.51 21.89 13.15
C ARG A 245 15.41 21.45 14.11
N LEU A 246 14.29 22.17 14.16
CA LEU A 246 13.15 21.80 15.00
C LEU A 246 12.56 20.45 14.57
N LEU A 247 12.43 20.19 13.26
CA LEU A 247 12.00 18.89 12.74
C LEU A 247 12.92 17.75 13.18
N SER A 248 14.24 17.96 13.22
CA SER A 248 15.18 16.92 13.68
C SER A 248 15.01 16.56 15.16
N ILE A 249 14.46 17.46 15.98
CA ILE A 249 14.26 17.27 17.43
C ILE A 249 12.83 16.78 17.72
N TYR A 250 11.83 17.43 17.13
CA TYR A 250 10.41 17.26 17.47
C TYR A 250 9.58 16.59 16.37
N GLY A 251 10.19 16.19 15.25
CA GLY A 251 9.49 15.59 14.09
C GLY A 251 8.81 14.25 14.36
N LYS A 252 8.99 13.66 15.55
CA LYS A 252 8.19 12.50 16.01
C LYS A 252 6.73 12.87 16.30
N ASN A 253 6.44 14.15 16.54
CA ASN A 253 5.06 14.62 16.68
C ASN A 253 4.45 14.80 15.28
N ASN A 254 3.44 13.99 14.95
CA ASN A 254 2.82 13.97 13.63
C ASN A 254 2.29 15.35 13.18
N ALA A 255 1.61 16.08 14.09
CA ALA A 255 1.04 17.38 13.77
C ALA A 255 2.12 18.42 13.45
N PHE A 256 3.14 18.54 14.31
CA PHE A 256 4.25 19.46 14.07
C PHE A 256 5.02 19.10 12.78
N ASN A 257 5.27 17.80 12.58
CA ASN A 257 5.92 17.30 11.39
C ASN A 257 5.15 17.71 10.12
N HIS A 258 3.84 17.49 10.09
CA HIS A 258 2.96 17.86 8.98
C HIS A 258 3.05 19.36 8.64
N TYR A 259 2.80 20.25 9.62
CA TYR A 259 2.83 21.70 9.36
C TYR A 259 4.21 22.20 8.95
N ALA A 260 5.26 21.77 9.64
CA ALA A 260 6.62 22.19 9.33
C ALA A 260 7.09 21.70 7.95
N GLN A 261 6.78 20.45 7.56
CA GLN A 261 7.08 19.96 6.21
C GLN A 261 6.32 20.73 5.14
N ASN A 262 5.03 21.00 5.34
CA ASN A 262 4.23 21.74 4.37
C ASN A 262 4.71 23.19 4.22
N LEU A 263 5.18 23.82 5.30
CA LEU A 263 5.78 25.16 5.23
C LEU A 263 7.09 25.15 4.45
N LEU A 264 7.91 24.11 4.62
CA LEU A 264 9.13 23.93 3.83
C LEU A 264 8.83 23.70 2.34
N VAL A 265 7.75 22.97 2.01
CA VAL A 265 7.28 22.82 0.62
C VAL A 265 6.84 24.18 0.07
N TYR A 266 6.10 24.98 0.83
CA TYR A 266 5.70 26.33 0.44
C TYR A 266 6.90 27.28 0.24
N LEU A 267 7.95 27.13 1.04
CA LEU A 267 9.19 27.88 0.90
C LEU A 267 10.07 27.42 -0.26
N SER A 268 9.83 26.22 -0.79
CA SER A 268 10.72 25.59 -1.76
C SER A 268 10.80 26.40 -3.04
N ARG A 269 12.03 26.74 -3.43
CA ARG A 269 12.32 27.57 -4.60
C ARG A 269 12.60 26.66 -5.78
N VAL A 270 11.55 26.21 -6.44
CA VAL A 270 11.72 25.52 -7.72
C VAL A 270 11.86 26.57 -8.82
N ASN A 271 12.97 26.51 -9.55
CA ASN A 271 13.20 27.40 -10.68
C ASN A 271 12.33 26.97 -11.86
N ILE A 272 11.23 27.69 -12.09
CA ILE A 272 10.25 27.38 -13.15
C ILE A 272 10.81 27.68 -14.55
N GLU A 273 11.80 28.57 -14.66
CA GLU A 273 12.43 28.91 -15.95
C GLU A 273 13.36 27.80 -16.46
N GLU A 274 13.91 27.00 -15.54
CA GLU A 274 14.72 25.83 -15.88
C GLU A 274 13.82 24.67 -16.30
N LYS A 275 14.11 24.06 -17.44
CA LYS A 275 13.35 22.90 -17.96
C LYS A 275 13.74 21.64 -17.20
N LEU A 276 13.11 21.41 -16.05
CA LEU A 276 13.40 20.29 -15.15
C LEU A 276 13.28 18.94 -15.84
N TYR A 277 12.34 18.81 -16.78
CA TYR A 277 12.12 17.56 -17.52
C TYR A 277 13.30 17.12 -18.40
N LEU A 278 14.29 17.99 -18.64
CA LEU A 278 15.53 17.64 -19.33
C LEU A 278 16.55 16.95 -18.41
N SER A 279 16.35 17.04 -17.10
CA SER A 279 17.14 16.36 -16.08
C SER A 279 16.44 15.08 -15.60
N PRO A 280 17.16 14.16 -14.92
CA PRO A 280 16.53 13.03 -14.25
C PRO A 280 15.43 13.49 -13.27
N PRO A 281 14.32 12.74 -13.15
CA PRO A 281 13.24 13.11 -12.23
C PRO A 281 13.76 13.16 -10.78
N PRO A 282 13.18 14.03 -9.93
CA PRO A 282 13.57 14.13 -8.53
C PRO A 282 13.29 12.81 -7.80
N PRO A 283 14.10 12.44 -6.79
CA PRO A 283 13.84 11.26 -5.99
C PRO A 283 12.51 11.38 -5.25
N THR A 284 11.73 10.31 -5.24
CA THR A 284 10.51 10.20 -4.44
C THR A 284 10.90 10.06 -2.97
N ARG A 285 10.32 10.88 -2.09
CA ARG A 285 10.53 10.73 -0.65
C ARG A 285 9.67 9.57 -0.16
N ASP A 286 10.27 8.65 0.60
CA ASP A 286 9.51 7.64 1.30
C ASP A 286 8.54 8.32 2.28
N SER A 287 7.28 7.88 2.30
CA SER A 287 6.22 8.27 3.25
C SER A 287 5.51 9.64 3.11
N SER A 288 5.71 10.42 2.04
CA SER A 288 4.88 11.63 1.82
C SER A 288 3.56 11.29 1.10
N THR A 289 2.44 11.81 1.61
CA THR A 289 1.12 11.68 0.92
C THR A 289 1.00 12.66 -0.26
N GLU A 290 1.86 13.68 -0.31
CA GLU A 290 1.87 14.71 -1.34
C GLU A 290 2.99 14.48 -2.37
N LEU A 291 2.71 14.86 -3.61
CA LEU A 291 3.64 14.75 -4.73
C LEU A 291 4.76 15.80 -4.60
N PRO A 292 6.03 15.43 -4.86
CA PRO A 292 7.13 16.40 -4.84
C PRO A 292 6.89 17.57 -5.81
N LEU A 293 7.05 18.81 -5.35
CA LEU A 293 6.79 20.00 -6.17
C LEU A 293 7.61 20.00 -7.48
N ALA A 294 8.90 19.66 -7.43
CA ALA A 294 9.76 19.60 -8.61
C ALA A 294 9.23 18.60 -9.67
N LEU A 295 8.60 17.52 -9.22
CA LEU A 295 7.95 16.54 -10.10
C LEU A 295 6.71 17.15 -10.75
N LEU A 296 5.84 17.81 -9.98
CA LEU A 296 4.66 18.51 -10.53
C LEU A 296 5.03 19.60 -11.53
N VAL A 297 6.07 20.39 -11.23
CA VAL A 297 6.58 21.43 -12.14
C VAL A 297 7.07 20.82 -13.44
N GLY A 298 7.88 19.77 -13.40
CA GLY A 298 8.37 19.12 -14.63
C GLY A 298 7.25 18.46 -15.45
N LEU A 299 6.24 17.86 -14.80
CA LEU A 299 5.04 17.35 -15.49
C LEU A 299 4.24 18.48 -16.16
N GLY A 300 4.07 19.62 -15.47
CA GLY A 300 3.42 20.80 -16.03
C GLY A 300 4.19 21.39 -17.22
N GLN A 301 5.52 21.42 -17.14
CA GLN A 301 6.38 21.86 -18.24
C GLN A 301 6.27 20.93 -19.46
N LEU A 302 6.27 19.60 -19.24
CA LEU A 302 6.05 18.62 -20.32
C LEU A 302 4.70 18.83 -21.03
N ALA A 303 3.65 19.16 -20.28
CA ALA A 303 2.35 19.48 -20.83
C ALA A 303 2.36 20.77 -21.67
N ILE A 304 2.95 21.86 -21.18
CA ILE A 304 3.01 23.13 -21.95
C ILE A 304 3.89 22.99 -23.19
N ASP A 305 5.07 22.39 -23.05
CA ASP A 305 6.02 22.20 -24.14
C ASP A 305 5.58 21.12 -25.15
N GLN A 306 4.46 20.43 -24.88
CA GLN A 306 3.90 19.35 -25.70
C GLN A 306 4.96 18.29 -26.03
N LYS A 307 5.74 17.91 -25.01
CA LYS A 307 6.74 16.84 -25.10
C LYS A 307 6.16 15.52 -24.58
N PRO A 308 6.52 14.38 -25.19
CA PRO A 308 6.07 13.08 -24.70
C PRO A 308 6.61 12.84 -23.29
N LEU A 309 5.79 12.27 -22.40
CA LEU A 309 6.18 11.94 -21.03
C LEU A 309 7.25 10.84 -21.04
N PRO A 310 8.51 11.13 -20.67
CA PRO A 310 9.56 10.12 -20.70
C PRO A 310 9.33 9.01 -19.68
N ALA A 311 9.78 7.79 -19.98
CA ALA A 311 9.55 6.61 -19.13
C ALA A 311 10.05 6.80 -17.67
N ALA A 312 11.19 7.48 -17.47
CA ALA A 312 11.72 7.75 -16.14
C ALA A 312 10.81 8.70 -15.33
N TRP A 313 10.27 9.73 -15.98
CA TRP A 313 9.33 10.67 -15.37
C TRP A 313 7.97 10.02 -15.10
N ALA A 314 7.50 9.14 -15.99
CA ALA A 314 6.29 8.34 -15.79
C ALA A 314 6.41 7.40 -14.58
N LEU A 315 7.58 6.77 -14.40
CA LEU A 315 7.87 5.93 -13.25
C LEU A 315 7.87 6.75 -11.96
N ALA A 316 8.59 7.87 -11.93
CA ALA A 316 8.66 8.74 -10.76
C ALA A 316 7.28 9.29 -10.36
N TRP A 317 6.42 9.63 -11.34
CA TRP A 317 5.04 10.01 -11.07
C TRP A 317 4.24 8.85 -10.48
N GLY A 318 4.32 7.65 -11.06
CA GLY A 318 3.61 6.49 -10.53
C GLY A 318 4.09 6.05 -9.14
N GLU A 319 5.38 6.15 -8.85
CA GLU A 319 5.96 5.84 -7.54
C GLU A 319 5.56 6.88 -6.48
N ALA A 320 5.43 8.16 -6.86
CA ALA A 320 5.06 9.23 -5.95
C ALA A 320 3.56 9.37 -5.70
N ASP A 321 2.71 8.95 -6.65
CA ASP A 321 1.25 9.14 -6.59
C ASP A 321 0.56 7.93 -5.92
N PRO A 322 -0.02 8.08 -4.71
CA PRO A 322 -0.74 7.01 -4.04
C PRO A 322 -1.93 6.48 -4.85
N ALA A 323 -2.50 7.29 -5.75
CA ALA A 323 -3.57 6.84 -6.63
C ALA A 323 -3.06 5.96 -7.77
N ILE A 324 -1.76 5.87 -8.04
CA ILE A 324 -1.22 4.96 -9.07
C ILE A 324 -0.67 3.69 -8.42
N ASN A 325 0.07 3.81 -7.32
CA ASN A 325 0.75 2.69 -6.68
C ASN A 325 -0.04 1.98 -5.56
N GLN A 326 -1.33 2.29 -5.40
CA GLN A 326 -2.17 1.71 -4.37
C GLN A 326 -2.12 0.17 -4.42
N ASN A 327 -1.77 -0.48 -3.30
CA ASN A 327 -1.60 -1.93 -3.17
C ASN A 327 -0.39 -2.55 -3.91
N ILE A 328 0.55 -1.74 -4.37
CA ILE A 328 1.76 -2.21 -5.04
C ILE A 328 2.91 -2.27 -4.04
N SER A 329 3.24 -3.49 -3.60
CA SER A 329 4.38 -3.73 -2.70
C SER A 329 5.52 -4.42 -3.44
N MET A 330 6.44 -3.63 -3.98
CA MET A 330 7.60 -4.12 -4.75
C MET A 330 8.95 -3.78 -4.10
N ALA A 331 8.96 -3.54 -2.79
CA ALA A 331 10.15 -3.13 -2.03
C ALA A 331 11.34 -4.09 -2.19
N HIS A 332 11.07 -5.39 -2.37
CA HIS A 332 12.13 -6.40 -2.52
C HIS A 332 12.70 -6.50 -3.94
N CYS A 333 12.06 -5.88 -4.93
CA CYS A 333 12.46 -5.93 -6.33
C CYS A 333 12.36 -4.58 -7.06
N ALA A 334 12.52 -3.47 -6.34
CA ALA A 334 12.37 -2.11 -6.89
C ALA A 334 13.17 -1.87 -8.18
N ASP A 335 14.48 -2.17 -8.21
CA ASP A 335 15.31 -1.97 -9.41
C ASP A 335 14.82 -2.74 -10.64
N ILE A 336 14.34 -3.97 -10.40
CA ILE A 336 13.83 -4.87 -11.44
C ILE A 336 12.45 -4.39 -11.91
N PHE A 337 11.61 -3.92 -10.97
CA PHE A 337 10.33 -3.31 -11.27
C PHE A 337 10.50 -2.05 -12.13
N SER A 338 11.39 -1.14 -11.76
CA SER A 338 11.70 0.07 -12.53
C SER A 338 12.14 -0.27 -13.96
N SER A 339 12.97 -1.30 -14.12
CA SER A 339 13.44 -1.76 -15.43
C SER A 339 12.32 -2.33 -16.29
N LEU A 340 11.48 -3.20 -15.72
CA LEU A 340 10.33 -3.78 -16.41
C LEU A 340 9.30 -2.73 -16.79
N PHE A 341 9.00 -1.80 -15.88
CA PHE A 341 8.07 -0.70 -16.12
C PHE A 341 8.52 0.14 -17.32
N GLN A 342 9.79 0.55 -17.35
CA GLN A 342 10.31 1.35 -18.46
C GLN A 342 10.23 0.61 -19.80
N GLN A 343 10.50 -0.70 -19.81
CA GLN A 343 10.36 -1.50 -21.02
C GLN A 343 8.91 -1.58 -21.50
N ARG A 344 7.97 -1.97 -20.61
CA ARG A 344 6.54 -2.06 -20.93
C ARG A 344 5.95 -0.72 -21.36
N TYR A 345 6.40 0.37 -20.73
CA TYR A 345 6.01 1.73 -21.10
C TYR A 345 6.46 2.07 -22.52
N ARG A 346 7.72 1.78 -22.88
CA ARG A 346 8.23 1.99 -24.24
C ARG A 346 7.55 1.09 -25.27
N GLU A 347 7.25 -0.16 -24.93
CA GLU A 347 6.50 -1.07 -25.80
C GLU A 347 5.09 -0.55 -26.12
N LYS A 348 4.40 0.03 -25.12
CA LYS A 348 3.02 0.50 -25.27
C LYS A 348 2.90 1.92 -25.84
N TYR A 349 3.81 2.82 -25.48
CA TYR A 349 3.70 4.24 -25.77
C TYR A 349 4.92 4.84 -26.49
N GLY A 350 5.93 4.04 -26.85
CA GLY A 350 7.14 4.51 -27.53
C GLY A 350 7.91 5.52 -26.67
N ASP A 351 8.09 6.73 -27.20
CA ASP A 351 8.73 7.84 -26.48
C ASP A 351 7.88 8.40 -25.32
N GLY A 352 6.59 8.05 -25.27
CA GLY A 352 5.65 8.45 -24.23
C GLY A 352 4.39 9.11 -24.79
N PHE A 353 3.36 9.24 -23.96
CA PHE A 353 2.14 9.97 -24.33
C PHE A 353 2.22 11.45 -23.94
N LEU A 354 1.45 12.29 -24.64
CA LEU A 354 1.35 13.72 -24.34
C LEU A 354 0.46 13.96 -23.12
N LEU A 355 0.91 14.87 -22.26
CA LEU A 355 0.15 15.35 -21.11
C LEU A 355 -0.81 16.48 -21.54
N PRO A 356 -2.01 16.58 -20.94
CA PRO A 356 -2.97 17.61 -21.29
C PRO A 356 -2.57 18.93 -20.66
N VAL A 357 -2.84 20.04 -21.36
CA VAL A 357 -2.85 21.38 -20.75
C VAL A 357 -4.26 21.59 -20.19
N ASN A 358 -4.49 21.09 -18.98
CA ASN A 358 -5.78 21.24 -18.31
C ASN A 358 -5.96 22.66 -17.73
N LYS A 359 -7.22 22.98 -17.37
CA LYS A 359 -7.55 24.31 -16.84
C LYS A 359 -7.03 24.51 -15.42
N THR A 360 -6.89 23.43 -14.65
CA THR A 360 -6.39 23.49 -13.28
C THR A 360 -4.92 23.92 -13.27
N LYS A 361 -4.64 25.11 -12.74
CA LYS A 361 -3.27 25.63 -12.57
C LYS A 361 -2.55 24.96 -11.41
N LEU A 362 -1.23 24.82 -11.54
CA LEU A 362 -0.37 24.34 -10.48
C LEU A 362 -0.20 25.42 -9.41
N LEU A 363 -0.77 25.13 -8.25
CA LEU A 363 -0.81 26.02 -7.10
C LEU A 363 -0.31 25.24 -5.89
N ILE A 364 0.60 25.83 -5.13
CA ILE A 364 1.02 25.31 -3.82
C ILE A 364 0.18 26.01 -2.78
N PHE A 365 -0.43 25.23 -1.88
CA PHE A 365 -1.19 25.76 -0.75
C PHE A 365 -0.41 25.55 0.53
N TYR A 366 -0.51 26.54 1.41
CA TYR A 366 -0.09 26.38 2.77
C TYR A 366 -1.23 26.74 3.71
N ARG A 367 -1.51 25.84 4.65
CA ARG A 367 -2.46 26.07 5.72
C ARG A 367 -1.68 26.34 7.02
N PRO A 368 -1.75 27.57 7.57
CA PRO A 368 -1.02 27.91 8.78
C PRO A 368 -1.50 27.12 10.00
N ALA A 369 -0.55 26.79 10.86
CA ALA A 369 -0.84 26.25 12.18
C ALA A 369 -1.33 27.36 13.13
N SER A 370 -0.80 28.59 13.01
CA SER A 370 -1.15 29.74 13.86
C SER A 370 -2.63 30.10 13.78
N ALA A 371 -3.25 30.26 14.96
CA ALA A 371 -4.61 30.79 15.08
C ALA A 371 -4.73 32.25 14.61
N GLY A 372 -3.66 33.03 14.72
CA GLY A 372 -3.63 34.45 14.28
C GLY A 372 -3.69 34.62 12.76
N LEU A 373 -3.33 33.57 12.02
CA LEU A 373 -3.37 33.53 10.57
C LEU A 373 -4.62 32.80 10.02
N MET A 374 -5.56 32.44 10.89
CA MET A 374 -6.82 31.79 10.46
C MET A 374 -7.63 32.70 9.54
N GLY A 375 -8.21 32.10 8.50
CA GLY A 375 -9.02 32.83 7.49
C GLY A 375 -8.20 33.56 6.43
N GLN A 376 -6.87 33.45 6.44
CA GLN A 376 -6.00 33.93 5.37
C GLN A 376 -5.60 32.79 4.44
N GLU A 377 -5.67 33.03 3.13
CA GLU A 377 -5.25 32.08 2.12
C GLU A 377 -3.77 32.32 1.75
N PHE A 378 -2.93 31.31 1.94
CA PHE A 378 -1.54 31.33 1.49
C PHE A 378 -1.38 30.35 0.34
N PHE A 379 -1.14 30.90 -0.85
CA PHE A 379 -0.90 30.10 -2.03
C PHE A 379 0.12 30.74 -2.94
N GLN A 380 0.87 29.89 -3.65
CA GLN A 380 1.81 30.32 -4.67
C GLN A 380 1.45 29.67 -6.00
N GLN A 381 1.20 30.49 -7.01
CA GLN A 381 1.01 30.01 -8.38
C GLN A 381 2.36 29.79 -9.06
N MET A 382 2.54 28.59 -9.62
CA MET A 382 3.76 28.20 -10.32
C MET A 382 3.69 28.63 -11.80
N GLY A 383 3.69 29.94 -12.05
CA GLY A 383 3.55 30.49 -13.39
C GLY A 383 2.24 30.04 -14.08
N GLU A 384 2.29 29.76 -15.38
CA GLU A 384 1.11 29.29 -16.13
C GLU A 384 0.97 27.76 -16.18
N LEU A 385 1.76 27.03 -15.37
CA LEU A 385 1.85 25.58 -15.43
C LEU A 385 0.52 24.89 -15.06
N PRO A 386 0.09 23.88 -15.83
CA PRO A 386 -1.05 23.04 -15.48
C PRO A 386 -0.69 22.04 -14.37
N ASN A 387 -1.67 21.71 -13.52
CA ASN A 387 -1.58 20.62 -12.56
C ASN A 387 -2.05 19.30 -13.19
N VAL A 388 -1.11 18.58 -13.81
CA VAL A 388 -1.39 17.34 -14.54
C VAL A 388 -1.80 16.17 -13.63
N ALA A 389 -1.38 16.18 -12.35
CA ALA A 389 -1.67 15.10 -11.41
C ALA A 389 -3.17 14.90 -11.15
N VAL A 390 -3.99 15.93 -11.43
CA VAL A 390 -5.45 15.88 -11.29
C VAL A 390 -6.08 14.97 -12.35
N CYS A 391 -5.48 14.86 -13.54
CA CYS A 391 -6.05 14.18 -14.69
C CYS A 391 -6.14 12.66 -14.47
N LYS A 392 -7.37 12.17 -14.32
CA LYS A 392 -7.64 10.75 -14.04
C LYS A 392 -7.21 9.83 -15.20
N ALA A 393 -7.55 10.19 -16.44
CA ALA A 393 -7.26 9.37 -17.61
C ALA A 393 -5.76 9.03 -17.77
N HIS A 394 -4.85 9.97 -17.44
CA HIS A 394 -3.41 9.74 -17.52
C HIS A 394 -2.88 8.93 -16.36
N ARG A 395 -3.46 9.07 -15.15
CA ARG A 395 -3.17 8.20 -14.01
C ARG A 395 -3.58 6.76 -14.29
N ASP A 396 -4.78 6.54 -14.85
CA ASP A 396 -5.28 5.21 -15.19
C ASP A 396 -4.41 4.51 -16.25
N LYS A 397 -3.89 5.27 -17.23
CA LYS A 397 -2.93 4.74 -18.22
C LYS A 397 -1.64 4.23 -17.58
N LEU A 398 -1.13 4.91 -16.54
CA LEU A 398 0.05 4.48 -15.80
C LEU A 398 -0.27 3.32 -14.86
N ARG A 399 -1.39 3.40 -14.14
CA ARG A 399 -1.88 2.35 -13.23
C ARG A 399 -1.95 0.99 -13.92
N ALA A 400 -2.50 0.93 -15.13
CA ALA A 400 -2.58 -0.32 -15.90
C ALA A 400 -1.20 -0.95 -16.19
N ILE A 401 -0.15 -0.14 -16.39
CA ILE A 401 1.22 -0.66 -16.59
C ILE A 401 1.79 -1.15 -15.26
N PHE A 402 1.60 -0.39 -14.18
CA PHE A 402 2.02 -0.75 -12.84
C PHE A 402 1.41 -2.10 -12.41
N GLU A 403 0.10 -2.28 -12.58
CA GLU A 403 -0.61 -3.54 -12.31
C GLU A 403 -0.08 -4.71 -13.13
N THR A 404 0.18 -4.49 -14.42
CA THR A 404 0.77 -5.53 -15.29
C THR A 404 2.17 -5.93 -14.82
N CYS A 405 3.00 -4.95 -14.46
CA CYS A 405 4.35 -5.21 -13.96
C CYS A 405 4.32 -5.94 -12.61
N GLN A 406 3.36 -5.61 -11.74
CA GLN A 406 3.15 -6.30 -10.47
C GLN A 406 2.75 -7.77 -10.71
N GLN A 407 1.80 -8.03 -11.60
CA GLN A 407 1.38 -9.40 -11.94
C GLN A 407 2.54 -10.23 -12.51
N ASP A 408 3.31 -9.65 -13.42
CA ASP A 408 4.48 -10.30 -14.03
C ASP A 408 5.57 -10.65 -13.01
N LEU A 409 5.74 -9.81 -11.96
CA LEU A 409 6.79 -9.96 -10.96
C LEU A 409 6.32 -10.57 -9.64
N ASP A 410 5.04 -10.87 -9.45
CA ASP A 410 4.49 -11.32 -8.15
C ASP A 410 5.22 -12.58 -7.63
N ILE A 411 5.43 -13.58 -8.48
CA ILE A 411 6.15 -14.81 -8.12
C ILE A 411 7.59 -14.51 -7.71
N TYR A 412 8.28 -13.66 -8.47
CA TYR A 412 9.66 -13.27 -8.18
C TYR A 412 9.75 -12.43 -6.89
N ASN A 413 8.82 -11.50 -6.67
CA ASN A 413 8.78 -10.64 -5.49
C ASN A 413 8.57 -11.47 -4.21
N ARG A 414 7.67 -12.46 -4.24
CA ARG A 414 7.50 -13.43 -3.14
C ARG A 414 8.75 -14.27 -2.90
N PHE A 415 9.44 -14.69 -3.96
CA PHE A 415 10.72 -15.40 -3.81
C PHE A 415 11.80 -14.50 -3.19
N ALA A 416 11.90 -13.25 -3.64
CA ALA A 416 12.88 -12.27 -3.21
C ALA A 416 12.66 -11.81 -1.76
N SER A 417 11.41 -11.77 -1.29
CA SER A 417 11.09 -11.44 0.11
C SER A 417 11.53 -12.56 1.06
N VAL A 418 11.30 -13.82 0.69
CA VAL A 418 11.71 -14.99 1.49
C VAL A 418 13.22 -15.24 1.39
N ASN A 419 13.83 -14.97 0.23
CA ASN A 419 15.24 -15.25 -0.03
C ASN A 419 16.06 -14.02 -0.51
N PRO A 420 16.28 -12.99 0.34
CA PRO A 420 16.98 -11.76 -0.08
C PRO A 420 18.40 -11.97 -0.63
N LYS A 421 19.12 -13.01 -0.16
CA LYS A 421 20.48 -13.35 -0.60
C LYS A 421 20.54 -14.16 -1.89
N LYS A 422 19.41 -14.71 -2.36
CA LYS A 422 19.33 -15.57 -3.55
C LYS A 422 18.64 -14.89 -4.75
N LYS A 423 18.42 -13.57 -4.71
CA LYS A 423 17.76 -12.82 -5.80
C LYS A 423 18.36 -13.07 -7.18
N MET A 424 19.69 -13.20 -7.26
CA MET A 424 20.45 -13.42 -8.51
C MET A 424 20.90 -14.87 -8.72
N SER A 425 20.44 -15.81 -7.86
CA SER A 425 20.65 -17.23 -8.09
C SER A 425 19.95 -17.70 -9.38
N LEU A 426 20.34 -18.86 -9.91
CA LEU A 426 19.68 -19.43 -11.10
C LEU A 426 18.16 -19.54 -10.92
N GLU A 427 17.69 -19.98 -9.76
CA GLU A 427 16.26 -20.05 -9.42
C GLU A 427 15.59 -18.67 -9.50
N GLY A 428 16.21 -17.65 -8.91
CA GLY A 428 15.71 -16.27 -8.99
C GLY A 428 15.65 -15.77 -10.43
N GLN A 429 16.68 -16.06 -11.23
CA GLN A 429 16.72 -15.63 -12.64
C GLN A 429 15.64 -16.32 -13.49
N LEU A 430 15.39 -17.61 -13.27
CA LEU A 430 14.33 -18.36 -13.97
C LEU A 430 12.93 -17.87 -13.61
N LEU A 431 12.72 -17.35 -12.40
CA LEU A 431 11.45 -16.78 -11.96
C LEU A 431 11.19 -15.36 -12.49
N MET A 432 12.19 -14.69 -13.09
CA MET A 432 11.98 -13.39 -13.70
C MET A 432 11.21 -13.51 -15.03
N PRO A 433 10.44 -12.47 -15.42
CA PRO A 433 9.86 -12.38 -16.76
C PRO A 433 10.92 -12.45 -17.86
N MET A 434 10.59 -13.08 -18.98
CA MET A 434 11.47 -13.22 -20.16
C MET A 434 12.22 -11.94 -20.58
N PRO A 435 11.58 -10.74 -20.57
CA PRO A 435 12.27 -9.49 -20.88
C PRO A 435 13.49 -9.16 -20.00
N LEU A 436 13.51 -9.66 -18.77
CA LEU A 436 14.51 -9.35 -17.75
C LEU A 436 15.62 -10.41 -17.64
N TRP A 437 15.56 -11.48 -18.43
CA TRP A 437 16.61 -12.49 -18.44
C TRP A 437 17.92 -11.92 -19.00
N SER A 438 19.03 -12.41 -18.45
CA SER A 438 20.35 -12.16 -19.02
C SER A 438 20.41 -12.70 -20.46
N VAL A 439 21.19 -12.04 -21.32
CA VAL A 439 21.37 -12.47 -22.71
C VAL A 439 21.83 -13.93 -22.78
N ALA A 440 22.71 -14.35 -21.86
CA ALA A 440 23.19 -15.72 -21.78
C ALA A 440 22.09 -16.73 -21.42
N LEU A 441 21.27 -16.45 -20.39
CA LEU A 441 20.16 -17.31 -19.99
C LEU A 441 19.12 -17.44 -21.11
N LYS A 442 18.75 -16.30 -21.72
CA LYS A 442 17.79 -16.27 -22.83
C LYS A 442 18.27 -17.10 -24.02
N THR A 443 19.54 -16.96 -24.40
CA THR A 443 20.14 -17.70 -25.51
C THR A 443 20.11 -19.22 -25.27
N GLU A 444 20.44 -19.67 -24.05
CA GLU A 444 20.42 -21.10 -23.75
C GLU A 444 18.99 -21.66 -23.70
N LEU A 445 18.04 -20.94 -23.14
CA LEU A 445 16.64 -21.36 -23.14
C LEU A 445 16.03 -21.38 -24.55
N GLU A 446 16.40 -20.42 -25.41
CA GLU A 446 16.01 -20.42 -26.83
C GLU A 446 16.68 -21.56 -27.61
N SER A 447 17.92 -21.92 -27.29
CA SER A 447 18.60 -23.11 -27.81
C SER A 447 17.87 -24.40 -27.42
N ILE A 448 17.42 -24.51 -26.16
CA ILE A 448 16.58 -25.62 -25.71
C ILE A 448 15.27 -25.66 -26.50
N LYS A 449 14.58 -24.52 -26.66
CA LYS A 449 13.35 -24.43 -27.49
C LYS A 449 13.60 -24.87 -28.94
N ALA A 450 14.72 -24.46 -29.54
CA ALA A 450 15.08 -24.85 -30.90
C ALA A 450 15.34 -26.36 -31.02
N ARG A 451 15.97 -26.98 -30.02
CA ARG A 451 16.17 -28.44 -29.96
C ARG A 451 14.87 -29.23 -29.83
N VAL A 452 13.88 -28.69 -29.12
CA VAL A 452 12.54 -29.29 -29.00
C VAL A 452 11.83 -29.30 -30.36
N GLY A 453 11.91 -28.19 -31.11
CA GLY A 453 11.27 -28.06 -32.42
C GLY A 453 9.76 -28.34 -32.35
N TYR A 454 9.28 -29.22 -33.23
CA TYR A 454 7.87 -29.67 -33.26
C TYR A 454 7.63 -31.01 -32.55
N GLY A 455 8.67 -31.59 -31.96
CA GLY A 455 8.66 -32.96 -31.46
C GLY A 455 8.80 -33.05 -29.95
N LEU A 456 9.19 -34.24 -29.52
CA LEU A 456 9.48 -34.56 -28.13
C LEU A 456 10.99 -34.69 -27.94
N LEU A 457 11.56 -33.95 -27.00
CA LEU A 457 12.97 -34.02 -26.63
C LEU A 457 13.11 -34.66 -25.25
N LEU A 458 13.74 -35.84 -25.19
CA LEU A 458 14.13 -36.48 -23.93
C LEU A 458 15.51 -35.97 -23.49
N ILE A 459 15.61 -35.48 -22.27
CA ILE A 459 16.82 -34.91 -21.69
C ILE A 459 16.81 -35.10 -20.17
N THR A 460 17.97 -35.20 -19.53
CA THR A 460 18.04 -35.28 -18.06
C THR A 460 17.98 -33.90 -17.42
N LEU A 461 17.44 -33.80 -16.20
CA LEU A 461 17.47 -32.56 -15.44
C LEU A 461 18.90 -32.08 -15.20
N GLU A 462 19.85 -33.00 -15.00
CA GLU A 462 21.29 -32.72 -14.88
C GLU A 462 21.83 -31.95 -16.08
N GLU A 463 21.54 -32.39 -17.32
CA GLU A 463 22.02 -31.70 -18.51
C GLU A 463 21.44 -30.29 -18.63
N ILE A 464 20.14 -30.13 -18.37
CA ILE A 464 19.48 -28.81 -18.40
C ILE A 464 20.12 -27.87 -17.37
N PHE A 465 20.18 -28.29 -16.10
CA PHE A 465 20.68 -27.42 -15.03
C PHE A 465 22.17 -27.16 -15.16
N LEU A 466 22.96 -28.08 -15.72
CA LEU A 466 24.37 -27.83 -16.03
C LEU A 466 24.52 -26.70 -17.05
N ARG A 467 23.81 -26.79 -18.19
CA ARG A 467 23.83 -25.77 -19.25
C ARG A 467 23.39 -24.40 -18.72
N LEU A 468 22.27 -24.35 -18.00
CA LEU A 468 21.75 -23.12 -17.42
C LEU A 468 22.70 -22.53 -16.36
N SER A 469 23.30 -23.38 -15.52
CA SER A 469 24.28 -22.91 -14.52
C SER A 469 25.52 -22.32 -15.18
N THR A 470 26.02 -22.96 -16.25
CA THR A 470 27.14 -22.43 -17.04
C THR A 470 26.79 -21.09 -17.69
N ALA A 471 25.61 -20.97 -18.30
CA ALA A 471 25.14 -19.72 -18.91
C ALA A 471 25.02 -18.58 -17.90
N CYS A 472 24.53 -18.87 -16.68
CA CYS A 472 24.37 -17.88 -15.62
C CYS A 472 25.63 -17.64 -14.76
N GLY A 473 26.74 -18.33 -15.05
CA GLY A 473 27.96 -18.26 -14.25
C GLY A 473 27.79 -18.75 -12.80
N THR A 474 26.78 -19.57 -12.53
CA THR A 474 26.50 -20.13 -11.21
C THR A 474 27.12 -21.50 -11.04
N LYS A 475 27.42 -21.90 -9.80
CA LYS A 475 27.90 -23.26 -9.53
C LYS A 475 26.84 -24.29 -9.94
N PRO A 476 27.23 -25.40 -10.59
CA PRO A 476 26.33 -26.51 -10.88
C PRO A 476 25.64 -26.98 -9.60
N LEU A 477 24.36 -27.32 -9.72
CA LEU A 477 23.58 -27.81 -8.60
C LEU A 477 24.00 -29.25 -8.24
N GLU A 478 24.45 -29.48 -7.02
CA GLU A 478 24.72 -30.83 -6.50
C GLU A 478 23.44 -31.58 -6.13
N ARG A 479 22.37 -30.85 -5.79
CA ARG A 479 21.04 -31.35 -5.47
C ARG A 479 19.98 -30.39 -6.00
N ILE A 480 18.91 -30.95 -6.55
CA ILE A 480 17.76 -30.18 -7.05
C ILE A 480 16.69 -30.12 -5.97
N THR A 481 16.05 -28.95 -5.84
CA THR A 481 14.84 -28.77 -5.04
C THR A 481 13.60 -28.72 -5.93
N ARG A 482 12.44 -29.05 -5.35
CA ARG A 482 11.14 -28.90 -6.02
C ARG A 482 10.93 -27.47 -6.56
N SER A 483 11.34 -26.46 -5.80
CA SER A 483 11.21 -25.04 -6.17
C SER A 483 12.03 -24.66 -7.41
N GLN A 484 13.22 -25.24 -7.58
CA GLN A 484 14.06 -25.01 -8.77
C GLN A 484 13.43 -25.60 -10.04
N VAL A 485 12.85 -26.79 -9.96
CA VAL A 485 12.16 -27.39 -11.11
C VAL A 485 10.87 -26.66 -11.43
N MET A 486 10.18 -26.16 -10.41
CA MET A 486 9.04 -25.24 -10.59
C MET A 486 9.46 -23.97 -11.33
N ALA A 487 10.56 -23.33 -10.92
CA ALA A 487 11.10 -22.15 -11.61
C ALA A 487 11.45 -22.43 -13.07
N LEU A 488 12.10 -23.58 -13.35
CA LEU A 488 12.38 -24.04 -14.71
C LEU A 488 11.08 -24.24 -15.52
N THR A 489 10.06 -24.85 -14.90
CA THR A 489 8.76 -25.08 -15.54
C THR A 489 8.10 -23.77 -15.95
N PHE A 490 8.10 -22.75 -15.08
CA PHE A 490 7.58 -21.41 -15.40
C PHE A 490 8.38 -20.74 -16.52
N ALA A 491 9.71 -20.80 -16.47
CA ALA A 491 10.57 -20.24 -17.51
C ALA A 491 10.32 -20.88 -18.88
N LEU A 492 10.28 -22.22 -18.96
CA LEU A 492 9.99 -22.94 -20.20
C LEU A 492 8.59 -22.66 -20.73
N ALA A 493 7.58 -22.59 -19.84
CA ALA A 493 6.22 -22.28 -20.23
C ALA A 493 6.08 -20.88 -20.85
N SER A 494 6.83 -19.89 -20.34
CA SER A 494 6.89 -18.54 -20.94
C SER A 494 7.49 -18.55 -22.36
N LEU A 495 8.29 -19.56 -22.68
CA LEU A 495 8.87 -19.82 -24.00
C LEU A 495 8.03 -20.78 -24.85
N GLN A 496 6.81 -21.12 -24.43
CA GLN A 496 5.94 -22.08 -25.13
C GLN A 496 6.52 -23.50 -25.16
N VAL A 497 7.24 -23.90 -24.12
CA VAL A 497 7.76 -25.24 -23.93
C VAL A 497 7.14 -25.85 -22.65
N GLY A 498 6.51 -27.01 -22.80
CA GLY A 498 6.03 -27.83 -21.70
C GLY A 498 7.10 -28.82 -21.24
N ILE A 499 7.00 -29.24 -19.98
CA ILE A 499 7.86 -30.25 -19.36
C ILE A 499 7.00 -31.37 -18.75
N GLU A 500 7.46 -32.61 -18.87
CA GLU A 500 6.89 -33.80 -18.21
C GLU A 500 8.03 -34.68 -17.66
N PRO A 501 8.00 -35.18 -16.41
CA PRO A 501 6.92 -35.07 -15.42
C PRO A 501 6.68 -33.65 -14.91
N ASP A 502 5.42 -33.22 -14.86
CA ASP A 502 5.04 -31.93 -14.28
C ASP A 502 5.10 -31.98 -12.76
N VAL A 503 6.07 -31.27 -12.18
CA VAL A 503 6.29 -31.19 -10.73
C VAL A 503 5.08 -30.59 -10.01
N ARG A 504 4.23 -29.80 -10.67
CA ARG A 504 2.98 -29.28 -10.06
C ARG A 504 1.97 -30.38 -9.78
N ALA A 505 1.94 -31.38 -10.64
CA ALA A 505 0.98 -32.49 -10.55
C ALA A 505 1.55 -33.67 -9.73
N ASP A 506 2.87 -33.80 -9.65
CA ASP A 506 3.53 -34.87 -8.90
C ASP A 506 3.89 -34.44 -7.47
N ASN A 507 3.73 -35.32 -6.49
CA ASN A 507 4.21 -35.10 -5.11
C ASN A 507 5.66 -35.58 -4.91
N ARG A 508 6.26 -36.28 -5.88
CA ARG A 508 7.66 -36.69 -5.83
C ARG A 508 8.58 -35.48 -6.03
N THR A 509 9.65 -35.43 -5.24
CA THR A 509 10.77 -34.49 -5.47
C THR A 509 11.67 -35.05 -6.57
N PRO A 510 11.94 -34.30 -7.65
CA PRO A 510 12.81 -34.75 -8.75
C PRO A 510 14.28 -34.89 -8.33
N VAL A 511 15.00 -35.79 -8.99
CA VAL A 511 16.46 -35.97 -8.86
C VAL A 511 17.15 -35.58 -10.17
N LEU A 512 18.43 -35.19 -10.12
CA LEU A 512 19.24 -34.78 -11.28
C LEU A 512 19.22 -35.81 -12.44
N GLN A 513 19.24 -37.09 -12.11
CA GLN A 513 19.24 -38.18 -13.10
C GLN A 513 17.86 -38.48 -13.69
N ASP A 514 16.78 -37.86 -13.16
CA ASP A 514 15.45 -38.06 -13.72
C ASP A 514 15.40 -37.49 -15.14
N THR A 515 14.85 -38.29 -16.06
CA THR A 515 14.65 -37.89 -17.46
C THR A 515 13.34 -37.11 -17.57
N VAL A 516 13.39 -35.99 -18.29
CA VAL A 516 12.23 -35.17 -18.61
C VAL A 516 12.03 -35.10 -20.12
N ALA A 517 10.77 -35.02 -20.54
CA ALA A 517 10.40 -34.69 -21.89
C ALA A 517 10.06 -33.21 -21.99
N LEU A 518 10.63 -32.56 -22.98
CA LEU A 518 10.27 -31.22 -23.41
C LEU A 518 9.50 -31.28 -24.72
N PHE A 519 8.44 -30.50 -24.83
CA PHE A 519 7.55 -30.48 -26.00
C PHE A 519 6.94 -29.08 -26.19
N PRO A 520 6.53 -28.72 -27.42
CA PRO A 520 5.94 -27.41 -27.67
C PRO A 520 4.50 -27.32 -27.14
N ILE A 521 4.15 -26.17 -26.59
CA ILE A 521 2.80 -25.84 -26.11
C ILE A 521 2.34 -24.53 -26.75
N GLU A 522 1.04 -24.32 -26.97
CA GLU A 522 0.56 -23.07 -27.58
C GLU A 522 0.65 -21.88 -26.61
N SER A 523 0.05 -22.06 -25.43
CA SER A 523 0.09 -21.12 -24.32
C SER A 523 -0.32 -21.80 -23.02
N MET A 524 0.09 -21.23 -21.88
CA MET A 524 -0.39 -21.70 -20.57
C MET A 524 -1.91 -21.57 -20.44
N VAL A 525 -2.51 -20.52 -21.01
CA VAL A 525 -3.97 -20.29 -20.96
C VAL A 525 -4.73 -21.40 -21.66
N ALA A 526 -4.25 -21.82 -22.84
CA ALA A 526 -4.84 -22.93 -23.58
C ALA A 526 -4.74 -24.25 -22.82
N GLU A 527 -3.61 -24.52 -22.16
CA GLU A 527 -3.48 -25.72 -21.31
C GLU A 527 -4.40 -25.69 -20.08
N SER A 528 -4.58 -24.53 -19.45
CA SER A 528 -5.47 -24.37 -18.31
C SER A 528 -6.94 -24.58 -18.67
N ALA A 529 -7.37 -24.12 -19.86
CA ALA A 529 -8.76 -24.23 -20.31
C ALA A 529 -9.23 -25.69 -20.44
N THR A 530 -8.39 -26.59 -20.92
CA THR A 530 -8.72 -28.01 -21.13
C THR A 530 -8.18 -28.93 -20.01
N PHE A 531 -7.69 -28.36 -18.91
CA PHE A 531 -7.01 -29.12 -17.84
C PHE A 531 -7.89 -30.19 -17.19
N ALA A 532 -9.19 -29.92 -17.00
CA ALA A 532 -10.12 -30.89 -16.42
C ALA A 532 -10.28 -32.13 -17.31
N ALA A 533 -10.44 -31.93 -18.63
CA ALA A 533 -10.52 -33.02 -19.60
C ALA A 533 -9.20 -33.80 -19.67
N TYR A 534 -8.07 -33.09 -19.65
CA TYR A 534 -6.73 -33.68 -19.60
C TYR A 534 -6.56 -34.64 -18.41
N ARG A 535 -7.02 -34.27 -17.21
CA ARG A 535 -6.92 -35.14 -16.03
C ARG A 535 -7.65 -36.47 -16.20
N VAL A 536 -8.84 -36.46 -16.79
CA VAL A 536 -9.62 -37.69 -17.03
C VAL A 536 -8.92 -38.57 -18.07
N THR A 537 -8.42 -37.97 -19.15
CA THR A 537 -7.67 -38.71 -20.16
C THR A 537 -6.35 -39.25 -19.65
N MET A 538 -5.66 -38.52 -18.78
CA MET A 538 -4.43 -38.97 -18.14
C MET A 538 -4.70 -40.26 -17.35
N LEU A 539 -5.76 -40.28 -16.53
CA LEU A 539 -6.16 -41.49 -15.80
C LEU A 539 -6.47 -42.66 -16.74
N ALA A 540 -7.13 -42.41 -17.87
CA ALA A 540 -7.40 -43.45 -18.86
C ALA A 540 -6.11 -44.01 -19.48
N VAL A 541 -5.14 -43.15 -19.79
CA VAL A 541 -3.82 -43.55 -20.30
C VAL A 541 -3.03 -44.31 -19.23
N GLU A 542 -3.04 -43.87 -17.97
CA GLU A 542 -2.39 -44.57 -16.86
C GLU A 542 -2.95 -45.99 -16.66
N LEU A 543 -4.28 -46.14 -16.74
CA LEU A 543 -4.94 -47.44 -16.65
C LEU A 543 -4.66 -48.33 -17.87
N ALA A 544 -4.60 -47.73 -19.06
CA ALA A 544 -4.25 -48.46 -20.27
C ALA A 544 -2.81 -48.98 -20.20
N CYS A 545 -1.87 -48.14 -19.74
CA CYS A 545 -0.51 -48.57 -19.46
C CYS A 545 -0.47 -49.71 -18.42
N ALA A 546 -1.28 -49.64 -17.35
CA ALA A 546 -1.34 -50.69 -16.35
C ALA A 546 -1.94 -52.00 -16.88
N ALA A 547 -2.85 -51.93 -17.85
CA ALA A 547 -3.46 -53.10 -18.49
C ALA A 547 -2.46 -53.85 -19.38
N VAL A 548 -1.64 -53.09 -20.11
CA VAL A 548 -0.66 -53.62 -21.06
C VAL A 548 0.61 -54.13 -20.35
N MET A 549 0.95 -53.57 -19.19
CA MET A 549 2.12 -53.97 -18.39
C MET A 549 1.97 -55.31 -17.64
N ILE A 550 0.89 -56.08 -17.84
CA ILE A 550 0.71 -57.41 -17.20
C ILE A 550 1.86 -58.35 -17.60
N ASP A 551 2.38 -58.20 -18.81
CA ASP A 551 3.43 -59.06 -19.39
C ASP A 551 4.85 -58.51 -19.16
N GLY A 552 4.98 -57.40 -18.42
CA GLY A 552 6.26 -56.85 -17.95
C GLY A 552 6.89 -55.76 -18.82
N SER A 553 6.37 -55.51 -20.04
CA SER A 553 6.78 -54.38 -20.88
C SER A 553 5.67 -54.00 -21.86
N ILE A 554 5.52 -52.70 -22.16
CA ILE A 554 4.72 -52.25 -23.30
C ILE A 554 5.56 -52.42 -24.57
N GLY A 555 5.09 -53.23 -25.51
CA GLY A 555 5.68 -53.34 -26.84
C GLY A 555 5.46 -52.09 -27.69
N GLU A 556 6.31 -51.91 -28.70
CA GLU A 556 6.13 -50.91 -29.77
C GLU A 556 4.70 -50.86 -30.38
N PRO A 557 4.02 -52.00 -30.68
CA PRO A 557 2.69 -51.95 -31.27
C PRO A 557 1.63 -51.32 -30.35
N GLU A 558 1.65 -51.63 -29.05
CA GLU A 558 0.70 -51.07 -28.07
C GLU A 558 0.92 -49.56 -27.87
N SER A 559 2.19 -49.14 -27.81
CA SER A 559 2.57 -47.72 -27.74
C SER A 559 2.07 -46.94 -28.96
N MET A 560 2.16 -47.53 -30.16
CA MET A 560 1.68 -46.92 -31.40
C MET A 560 0.16 -46.79 -31.42
N VAL A 561 -0.59 -47.80 -30.94
CA VAL A 561 -2.06 -47.74 -30.83
C VAL A 561 -2.49 -46.66 -29.83
N LEU A 562 -1.87 -46.60 -28.65
CA LEU A 562 -2.11 -45.56 -27.65
C LEU A 562 -1.83 -44.16 -28.20
N THR A 563 -0.70 -43.98 -28.89
CA THR A 563 -0.32 -42.71 -29.52
C THR A 563 -1.36 -42.27 -30.56
N ARG A 564 -1.86 -43.20 -31.37
CA ARG A 564 -2.91 -42.91 -32.37
C ARG A 564 -4.23 -42.48 -31.74
N HIS A 565 -4.61 -43.09 -30.61
CA HIS A 565 -5.79 -42.66 -29.86
C HIS A 565 -5.61 -41.28 -29.25
N ILE A 566 -4.44 -40.98 -28.68
CA ILE A 566 -4.13 -39.65 -28.13
C ILE A 566 -4.23 -38.59 -29.24
N ASP A 567 -3.73 -38.88 -30.45
CA ASP A 567 -3.83 -37.97 -31.60
C ASP A 567 -5.27 -37.67 -32.04
N ALA A 568 -6.16 -38.63 -31.86
CA ALA A 568 -7.56 -38.48 -32.22
C ALA A 568 -8.38 -37.68 -31.17
N TRP A 569 -7.81 -37.37 -30.00
CA TRP A 569 -8.47 -36.57 -28.96
C TRP A 569 -8.43 -35.07 -29.28
N GLY A 570 -9.37 -34.64 -30.13
CA GLY A 570 -9.53 -33.24 -30.54
C GLY A 570 -9.98 -32.27 -29.44
N TYR A 571 -10.51 -32.78 -28.33
CA TYR A 571 -10.92 -31.97 -27.16
C TYR A 571 -9.75 -31.60 -26.24
N LEU A 572 -8.55 -32.14 -26.48
CA LEU A 572 -7.32 -31.76 -25.78
C LEU A 572 -6.55 -30.72 -26.59
N SER A 573 -5.77 -29.88 -25.92
CA SER A 573 -4.83 -29.00 -26.61
C SER A 573 -3.70 -29.82 -27.27
N PRO A 574 -3.05 -29.31 -28.34
CA PRO A 574 -1.90 -29.99 -28.93
C PRO A 574 -0.78 -30.26 -27.92
N GLY A 575 -0.53 -29.31 -27.01
CA GLY A 575 0.43 -29.46 -25.92
C GLY A 575 0.07 -30.58 -24.95
N GLN A 576 -1.20 -30.71 -24.57
CA GLN A 576 -1.67 -31.79 -23.70
C GLN A 576 -1.58 -33.16 -24.38
N ARG A 577 -1.88 -33.26 -25.68
CA ARG A 577 -1.66 -34.51 -26.43
C ARG A 577 -0.18 -34.88 -26.41
N MET A 578 0.72 -33.93 -26.61
CA MET A 578 2.16 -34.17 -26.51
C MET A 578 2.59 -34.55 -25.09
N ARG A 579 2.02 -33.95 -24.04
CA ARG A 579 2.26 -34.34 -22.64
C ARG A 579 1.86 -35.80 -22.39
N LEU A 580 0.73 -36.26 -22.92
CA LEU A 580 0.32 -37.66 -22.80
C LEU A 580 1.28 -38.60 -23.53
N LYS A 581 1.73 -38.23 -24.74
CA LYS A 581 2.74 -39.00 -25.48
C LYS A 581 4.09 -39.02 -24.75
N ALA A 582 4.44 -37.93 -24.08
CA ALA A 582 5.62 -37.83 -23.23
C ALA A 582 5.56 -38.82 -22.08
N TYR A 583 4.40 -38.91 -21.42
CA TYR A 583 4.16 -39.87 -20.34
C TYR A 583 4.31 -41.34 -20.79
N LEU A 584 4.05 -41.66 -22.07
CA LEU A 584 4.25 -43.00 -22.60
C LEU A 584 5.73 -43.40 -22.71
N GLN A 585 6.69 -42.48 -22.59
CA GLN A 585 8.10 -42.81 -22.76
C GLN A 585 8.64 -43.64 -21.58
N PRO A 586 9.48 -44.69 -21.82
CA PRO A 586 9.94 -45.61 -20.78
C PRO A 586 10.63 -44.98 -19.56
N GLY A 587 11.29 -43.82 -19.73
CA GLY A 587 11.99 -43.10 -18.66
C GLY A 587 11.16 -42.08 -17.88
N ILE A 588 9.93 -41.80 -18.31
CA ILE A 588 9.04 -40.77 -17.73
C ILE A 588 7.86 -41.40 -17.00
N ARG A 589 7.41 -42.55 -17.51
CA ARG A 589 6.25 -43.27 -17.03
C ARG A 589 6.39 -43.67 -15.55
N LYS A 590 5.30 -43.53 -14.79
CA LYS A 590 5.21 -44.05 -13.42
C LYS A 590 4.65 -45.46 -13.42
N ASN A 591 5.24 -46.34 -12.60
CA ASN A 591 4.66 -47.65 -12.29
C ASN A 591 3.54 -47.48 -11.25
N ASN A 592 2.39 -46.98 -11.66
CA ASN A 592 1.22 -46.84 -10.78
C ASN A 592 0.54 -48.21 -10.60
N THR A 593 0.31 -48.62 -9.35
CA THR A 593 -0.52 -49.80 -9.07
C THR A 593 -2.00 -49.45 -9.20
N LEU A 594 -2.83 -50.43 -9.59
CA LEU A 594 -4.30 -50.29 -9.64
C LEU A 594 -4.92 -49.77 -8.32
N LEU A 595 -4.25 -50.01 -7.19
CA LEU A 595 -4.65 -49.51 -5.88
C LEU A 595 -4.45 -48.00 -5.75
N ALA A 596 -3.33 -47.45 -6.24
CA ALA A 596 -3.04 -46.02 -6.22
C ALA A 596 -4.01 -45.23 -7.12
N LEU A 597 -4.43 -45.82 -8.24
CA LEU A 597 -5.36 -45.19 -9.18
C LEU A 597 -6.80 -45.13 -8.65
N LYS A 598 -7.18 -45.98 -7.69
CA LYS A 598 -8.55 -46.03 -7.16
C LYS A 598 -9.00 -44.70 -6.56
N ASN A 599 -8.16 -44.04 -5.77
CA ASN A 599 -8.50 -42.79 -5.10
C ASN A 599 -8.76 -41.65 -6.10
N ASN A 600 -8.14 -41.72 -7.29
CA ASN A 600 -8.35 -40.75 -8.35
C ASN A 600 -9.60 -41.03 -9.21
N LEU A 601 -10.18 -42.23 -9.09
CA LEU A 601 -11.33 -42.70 -9.87
C LEU A 601 -12.66 -42.58 -9.11
N GLU A 602 -12.65 -42.63 -7.77
CA GLU A 602 -13.81 -42.41 -6.90
C GLU A 602 -14.56 -41.08 -7.14
N PRO A 603 -13.92 -39.95 -7.48
CA PRO A 603 -14.64 -38.70 -7.80
C PRO A 603 -15.23 -38.64 -9.22
N LEU A 604 -14.96 -39.61 -10.11
CA LEU A 604 -15.51 -39.61 -11.48
C LEU A 604 -16.95 -40.15 -11.52
N SER A 605 -17.78 -39.60 -12.41
CA SER A 605 -19.14 -40.08 -12.68
C SER A 605 -19.14 -41.52 -13.22
N LEU A 606 -20.27 -42.23 -13.04
CA LEU A 606 -20.41 -43.62 -13.49
C LEU A 606 -20.27 -43.76 -15.03
N ASP A 607 -20.70 -42.74 -15.77
CA ASP A 607 -20.56 -42.67 -17.24
C ASP A 607 -19.10 -42.57 -17.68
N ASN A 608 -18.31 -41.72 -17.02
CA ASN A 608 -16.87 -41.59 -17.31
C ASN A 608 -16.12 -42.89 -16.99
N ARG A 609 -16.47 -43.55 -15.88
CA ARG A 609 -15.90 -44.86 -15.53
C ARG A 609 -16.24 -45.93 -16.58
N ARG A 610 -17.48 -45.96 -17.07
CA ARG A 610 -17.91 -46.88 -18.14
C ARG A 610 -17.17 -46.61 -19.45
N ALA A 611 -16.97 -45.34 -19.82
CA ALA A 611 -16.24 -44.95 -21.02
C ALA A 611 -14.77 -45.40 -20.96
N ILE A 612 -14.09 -45.20 -19.82
CA ILE A 612 -12.72 -45.67 -19.59
C ILE A 612 -12.66 -47.20 -19.65
N ALA A 613 -13.61 -47.89 -19.02
CA ALA A 613 -13.65 -49.35 -18.99
C ALA A 613 -13.86 -49.99 -20.38
N ARG A 614 -14.67 -49.35 -21.24
CA ARG A 614 -14.83 -49.76 -22.65
C ARG A 614 -13.58 -49.51 -23.47
N PHE A 615 -12.94 -48.36 -23.28
CA PHE A 615 -11.68 -48.03 -23.95
C PHE A 615 -10.60 -49.07 -23.65
N LEU A 616 -10.47 -49.50 -22.40
CA LEU A 616 -9.52 -50.57 -22.00
C LEU A 616 -9.83 -51.91 -22.66
N ALA A 617 -11.11 -52.29 -22.74
CA ALA A 617 -11.53 -53.53 -23.41
C ALA A 617 -11.19 -53.50 -24.92
N HIS A 618 -11.38 -52.35 -25.57
CA HIS A 618 -11.03 -52.17 -26.97
C HIS A 618 -9.52 -52.27 -27.22
N LEU A 619 -8.71 -51.68 -26.34
CA LEU A 619 -7.25 -51.68 -26.47
C LEU A 619 -6.68 -53.10 -26.43
N ILE A 620 -7.14 -53.92 -25.49
CA ILE A 620 -6.77 -55.34 -25.36
C ILE A 620 -7.25 -56.16 -26.57
N GLN A 621 -8.40 -55.80 -27.14
CA GLN A 621 -8.94 -56.50 -28.31
C GLN A 621 -8.11 -56.25 -29.59
N VAL A 622 -7.53 -55.05 -29.76
CA VAL A 622 -6.71 -54.68 -30.92
C VAL A 622 -5.42 -55.52 -31.01
N GLU A 623 -4.95 -56.07 -29.89
CA GLU A 623 -3.77 -56.92 -29.78
C GLU A 623 -3.95 -58.31 -30.44
N GLY A 624 -5.20 -58.71 -30.71
CA GLY A 624 -5.54 -59.89 -31.52
C GLY A 624 -5.51 -61.23 -30.79
N THR A 625 -4.83 -61.34 -29.64
CA THR A 625 -4.84 -62.53 -28.77
C THR A 625 -5.18 -62.18 -27.33
N ILE A 626 -6.46 -62.30 -26.96
CA ILE A 626 -6.94 -62.03 -25.60
C ILE A 626 -6.44 -63.13 -24.66
N THR A 627 -5.64 -62.78 -23.65
CA THR A 627 -5.14 -63.74 -22.66
C THR A 627 -6.08 -63.87 -21.44
N PRO A 628 -6.09 -65.01 -20.73
CA PRO A 628 -6.85 -65.15 -19.49
C PRO A 628 -6.42 -64.18 -18.37
N GLN A 629 -5.21 -63.62 -18.44
CA GLN A 629 -4.70 -62.67 -17.47
C GLN A 629 -5.26 -61.27 -17.69
N GLU A 630 -5.38 -60.83 -18.94
CA GLU A 630 -6.06 -59.59 -19.34
C GLU A 630 -7.55 -59.58 -18.96
N VAL A 631 -8.27 -60.68 -19.18
CA VAL A 631 -9.70 -60.78 -18.80
C VAL A 631 -9.86 -60.65 -17.28
N LYS A 632 -9.01 -61.33 -16.50
CA LYS A 632 -8.98 -61.18 -15.03
C LYS A 632 -8.59 -59.77 -14.57
N PHE A 633 -7.80 -59.05 -15.37
CA PHE A 633 -7.49 -57.65 -15.10
C PHE A 633 -8.71 -56.75 -15.37
N LEU A 634 -9.37 -56.89 -16.52
CA LEU A 634 -10.59 -56.15 -16.84
C LEU A 634 -11.69 -56.41 -15.81
N GLU A 635 -11.91 -57.66 -15.39
CA GLU A 635 -12.88 -57.97 -14.32
C GLU A 635 -12.55 -57.26 -13.00
N ARG A 636 -11.26 -57.15 -12.65
CA ARG A 636 -10.81 -56.39 -11.47
C ARG A 636 -11.07 -54.89 -11.64
N VAL A 637 -10.81 -54.34 -12.82
CA VAL A 637 -11.07 -52.92 -13.14
C VAL A 637 -12.57 -52.61 -13.07
N TYR A 638 -13.43 -53.43 -13.69
CA TYR A 638 -14.89 -53.24 -13.69
C TYR A 638 -15.48 -53.30 -12.27
N LYS A 639 -15.09 -54.31 -11.48
CA LYS A 639 -15.47 -54.40 -10.06
C LYS A 639 -15.01 -53.17 -9.27
N ARG A 640 -13.80 -52.67 -9.54
CA ARG A 640 -13.26 -51.49 -8.84
C ARG A 640 -13.96 -50.20 -9.25
N PHE A 641 -14.51 -50.14 -10.46
CA PHE A 641 -15.26 -49.00 -10.97
C PHE A 641 -16.72 -48.98 -10.52
N ALA A 642 -17.16 -49.98 -9.75
CA ALA A 642 -18.55 -50.25 -9.41
C ALA A 642 -19.44 -50.52 -10.64
N LEU A 643 -18.87 -51.18 -11.66
CA LEU A 643 -19.56 -51.65 -12.85
C LEU A 643 -19.79 -53.16 -12.75
N ASP A 644 -20.84 -53.67 -13.41
CA ASP A 644 -21.09 -55.12 -13.48
C ASP A 644 -19.96 -55.81 -14.26
N SER A 645 -19.30 -56.80 -13.63
CA SER A 645 -18.23 -57.58 -14.26
C SER A 645 -18.68 -58.36 -15.50
N LYS A 646 -19.99 -58.64 -15.64
CA LYS A 646 -20.53 -59.30 -16.85
C LYS A 646 -20.38 -58.44 -18.10
N LEU A 647 -20.27 -57.12 -17.94
CA LEU A 647 -20.13 -56.19 -19.05
C LEU A 647 -18.78 -56.34 -19.79
N VAL A 648 -17.76 -56.89 -19.13
CA VAL A 648 -16.44 -57.17 -19.72
C VAL A 648 -16.57 -58.02 -20.98
N TYR A 649 -17.39 -59.08 -20.93
CA TYR A 649 -17.60 -59.99 -22.04
C TYR A 649 -18.33 -59.32 -23.21
N THR A 650 -19.34 -58.49 -22.93
CA THR A 650 -20.02 -57.71 -23.99
C THR A 650 -19.13 -56.69 -24.67
N ASP A 651 -18.21 -56.06 -23.95
CA ASP A 651 -17.33 -55.05 -24.54
C ASP A 651 -16.17 -55.70 -25.31
N LEU A 652 -15.67 -56.86 -24.88
CA LEU A 652 -14.70 -57.68 -25.62
C LEU A 652 -15.31 -58.31 -26.89
N ASP A 653 -16.62 -58.60 -26.90
CA ASP A 653 -17.33 -59.16 -28.07
C ASP A 653 -17.78 -58.09 -29.07
N SER A 654 -17.70 -56.80 -28.73
CA SER A 654 -18.10 -55.68 -29.59
C SER A 654 -17.14 -55.48 -30.78
N ARG A 655 -17.18 -56.40 -31.75
CA ARG A 655 -16.55 -56.22 -33.05
C ARG A 655 -17.28 -55.09 -33.78
N ALA A 656 -16.53 -54.08 -34.20
CA ALA A 656 -16.91 -52.99 -35.12
C ALA A 656 -17.29 -51.65 -34.47
N THR A 657 -16.30 -50.90 -34.02
CA THR A 657 -16.04 -49.50 -34.43
C THR A 657 -14.73 -49.02 -33.79
N PRO A 658 -13.83 -48.31 -34.51
CA PRO A 658 -12.65 -47.70 -33.88
C PRO A 658 -13.15 -46.63 -32.91
N MET A 659 -13.15 -46.93 -31.61
CA MET A 659 -13.75 -46.07 -30.61
C MET A 659 -12.68 -45.16 -30.01
N THR A 660 -12.68 -43.89 -30.40
CA THR A 660 -11.97 -42.83 -29.67
C THR A 660 -12.67 -42.60 -28.33
N LEU A 661 -11.89 -42.53 -27.24
CA LEU A 661 -12.39 -42.18 -25.91
C LEU A 661 -13.22 -40.88 -26.01
N SER A 662 -14.54 -41.02 -25.99
CA SER A 662 -15.49 -39.93 -26.20
C SER A 662 -16.02 -39.55 -24.83
N LEU A 663 -15.35 -38.60 -24.18
CA LEU A 663 -15.87 -38.02 -22.94
C LEU A 663 -17.09 -37.15 -23.28
N PRO A 664 -18.16 -37.16 -22.46
CA PRO A 664 -19.26 -36.22 -22.62
C PRO A 664 -18.68 -34.80 -22.58
N SER A 665 -18.86 -34.05 -23.68
CA SER A 665 -18.30 -32.70 -23.81
C SER A 665 -18.91 -31.78 -22.74
N PRO A 666 -18.09 -31.00 -22.01
CA PRO A 666 -18.62 -29.86 -21.27
C PRO A 666 -18.98 -28.79 -22.31
N THR A 667 -20.26 -28.70 -22.63
CA THR A 667 -20.94 -27.71 -23.51
C THR A 667 -20.87 -27.95 -25.03
N ALA A 668 -21.97 -28.45 -25.58
CA ALA A 668 -22.69 -27.87 -26.73
C ALA A 668 -23.93 -28.72 -27.06
N GLU A 669 -24.89 -28.80 -26.14
CA GLU A 669 -26.28 -29.09 -26.51
C GLU A 669 -27.07 -27.79 -26.40
N VAL A 670 -27.46 -27.24 -27.55
CA VAL A 670 -28.53 -26.24 -27.63
C VAL A 670 -29.81 -26.97 -27.25
N ILE A 671 -30.06 -27.07 -25.94
CA ILE A 671 -31.36 -27.47 -25.41
C ILE A 671 -31.68 -26.48 -24.30
N ASN A 672 -32.70 -25.66 -24.57
CA ASN A 672 -33.30 -24.72 -23.63
C ASN A 672 -33.67 -25.43 -22.33
N ASN A 673 -32.87 -25.25 -21.27
CA ASN A 673 -33.28 -25.34 -19.87
C ASN A 673 -32.19 -24.69 -19.00
N THR A 674 -32.34 -23.38 -18.81
CA THR A 674 -31.54 -22.51 -17.94
C THR A 674 -31.34 -23.07 -16.53
N ASP A 675 -32.29 -23.87 -16.04
CA ASP A 675 -32.24 -24.45 -14.69
C ASP A 675 -31.21 -25.59 -14.58
N ARG A 676 -30.97 -26.35 -15.66
CA ARG A 676 -29.99 -27.44 -15.66
C ARG A 676 -28.56 -26.91 -15.77
N ILE A 677 -28.39 -25.79 -16.47
CA ILE A 677 -27.11 -25.07 -16.56
C ILE A 677 -26.75 -24.49 -15.19
N ASN A 678 -27.69 -23.88 -14.49
CA ASN A 678 -27.46 -23.34 -13.14
C ASN A 678 -27.17 -24.44 -12.12
N LEU A 679 -27.83 -25.60 -12.22
CA LEU A 679 -27.56 -26.76 -11.36
C LEU A 679 -26.15 -27.33 -11.62
N LEU A 680 -25.76 -27.53 -12.89
CA LEU A 680 -24.41 -27.98 -13.25
C LEU A 680 -23.33 -26.96 -12.88
N LYS A 681 -23.62 -25.65 -12.95
CA LYS A 681 -22.69 -24.57 -12.53
C LYS A 681 -22.52 -24.57 -11.01
N ASN A 682 -23.59 -24.82 -10.26
CA ASN A 682 -23.54 -24.94 -8.80
C ASN A 682 -22.81 -26.21 -8.37
N GLU A 683 -23.07 -27.36 -9.01
CA GLU A 683 -22.34 -28.61 -8.76
C GLU A 683 -20.85 -28.49 -9.10
N SER A 684 -20.49 -27.79 -10.18
CA SER A 684 -19.09 -27.54 -10.53
C SER A 684 -18.42 -26.51 -9.60
N LEU A 685 -19.14 -25.53 -9.09
CA LEU A 685 -18.64 -24.63 -8.03
C LEU A 685 -18.48 -25.34 -6.68
N GLU A 686 -19.37 -26.29 -6.34
CA GLU A 686 -19.23 -27.13 -5.15
C GLU A 686 -18.05 -28.10 -5.28
N LEU A 687 -17.83 -28.69 -6.45
CA LEU A 687 -16.68 -29.54 -6.73
C LEU A 687 -15.36 -28.76 -6.69
N VAL A 688 -15.35 -27.51 -7.19
CA VAL A 688 -14.19 -26.61 -7.09
C VAL A 688 -13.92 -26.24 -5.64
N LYS A 689 -14.93 -25.93 -4.82
CA LYS A 689 -14.77 -25.69 -3.37
C LYS A 689 -14.29 -26.92 -2.61
N LEU A 690 -14.76 -28.11 -2.99
CA LEU A 690 -14.38 -29.37 -2.35
C LEU A 690 -12.95 -29.78 -2.74
N LEU A 691 -12.53 -29.45 -3.97
CA LEU A 691 -11.15 -29.61 -4.43
C LEU A 691 -10.21 -28.54 -3.83
N GLU A 692 -10.65 -27.29 -3.69
CA GLU A 692 -9.89 -26.24 -3.00
C GLU A 692 -9.59 -26.63 -1.55
N ASN A 693 -10.56 -27.21 -0.84
CA ASN A 693 -10.37 -27.69 0.54
C ASN A 693 -9.43 -28.91 0.66
N LEU A 694 -9.15 -29.62 -0.45
CA LEU A 694 -8.24 -30.78 -0.46
C LEU A 694 -6.79 -30.40 -0.79
N PHE A 695 -6.51 -29.16 -1.22
CA PHE A 695 -5.18 -28.74 -1.70
C PHE A 695 -4.58 -27.52 -0.99
N VAL A 696 -5.17 -27.04 0.11
CA VAL A 696 -4.48 -26.07 0.99
C VAL A 696 -3.53 -26.82 1.93
N THR A 697 -2.26 -26.88 1.55
CA THR A 697 -1.18 -26.96 2.53
C THR A 697 -1.17 -25.66 3.32
N ASP A 698 -1.27 -25.77 4.64
CA ASP A 698 -1.23 -24.69 5.63
C ASP A 698 -0.42 -23.47 5.16
N ASN A 699 -1.05 -22.30 5.11
CA ASN A 699 -0.32 -21.06 5.29
C ASN A 699 -1.18 -19.86 5.69
N VAL A 700 -0.58 -19.14 6.65
CA VAL A 700 -0.82 -17.78 7.13
C VAL A 700 -2.01 -17.62 8.09
N VAL A 701 -1.65 -17.54 9.38
CA VAL A 701 -2.40 -16.85 10.42
C VAL A 701 -2.77 -15.47 9.90
N THR A 702 -4.04 -15.28 9.58
CA THR A 702 -4.63 -13.98 9.28
C THR A 702 -4.39 -13.10 10.50
N GLN A 703 -3.56 -12.07 10.32
CA GLN A 703 -3.42 -11.02 11.33
C GLN A 703 -4.80 -10.39 11.55
N THR A 704 -5.19 -10.32 12.81
CA THR A 704 -6.39 -9.62 13.27
C THR A 704 -6.37 -8.18 12.71
N PRO A 705 -7.47 -7.68 12.12
CA PRO A 705 -7.53 -6.28 11.70
C PRO A 705 -7.37 -5.39 12.94
N GLU A 706 -6.45 -4.42 12.87
CA GLU A 706 -6.40 -3.35 13.86
C GLU A 706 -7.74 -2.60 13.88
N GLU A 707 -8.23 -2.24 15.06
CA GLU A 707 -9.43 -1.41 15.23
C GLU A 707 -9.18 -0.03 14.61
N ILE A 708 -9.66 0.17 13.38
CA ILE A 708 -9.57 1.47 12.69
C ILE A 708 -10.48 2.46 13.43
N ASN A 709 -9.90 3.56 13.89
CA ASN A 709 -10.67 4.66 14.49
C ASN A 709 -11.75 5.14 13.49
N PRO A 710 -13.04 5.15 13.86
CA PRO A 710 -14.14 5.56 12.96
C PRO A 710 -14.04 7.03 12.47
N GLN A 711 -13.26 7.87 13.16
CA GLN A 711 -13.02 9.28 12.80
C GLN A 711 -11.74 9.51 11.98
N SER A 712 -11.03 8.44 11.59
CA SER A 712 -9.82 8.55 10.78
C SER A 712 -10.13 8.75 9.29
N MET A 713 -9.18 9.36 8.55
CA MET A 713 -9.26 9.41 7.08
C MET A 713 -9.39 8.04 6.44
N ALA A 714 -8.79 7.00 7.02
CA ALA A 714 -8.91 5.62 6.54
C ALA A 714 -10.35 5.11 6.65
N ALA A 715 -11.05 5.38 7.76
CA ALA A 715 -12.45 5.00 7.94
C ALA A 715 -13.40 5.76 7.01
N ILE A 716 -13.19 7.06 6.80
CA ILE A 716 -14.05 7.88 5.94
C ILE A 716 -13.82 7.61 4.45
N SER A 717 -12.56 7.38 4.07
CA SER A 717 -12.22 6.98 2.70
C SER A 717 -12.60 5.54 2.36
N ALA A 718 -12.86 4.68 3.37
CA ALA A 718 -13.31 3.31 3.14
C ALA A 718 -14.61 3.30 2.33
N ASN A 719 -14.63 2.57 1.22
CA ASN A 719 -15.76 2.49 0.28
C ASN A 719 -16.11 3.82 -0.42
N LEU A 720 -15.19 4.76 -0.56
CA LEU A 720 -15.30 5.85 -1.54
C LEU A 720 -14.52 5.48 -2.80
N ALA A 721 -14.93 6.01 -3.96
CA ALA A 721 -14.13 5.89 -5.17
C ALA A 721 -12.79 6.63 -5.02
N ASP A 722 -11.69 6.09 -5.55
CA ASP A 722 -10.33 6.69 -5.45
C ASP A 722 -10.29 8.15 -5.90
N SER A 723 -11.08 8.49 -6.92
CA SER A 723 -11.22 9.85 -7.43
C SER A 723 -11.83 10.77 -6.36
N THR A 724 -12.86 10.31 -5.66
CA THR A 724 -13.52 11.04 -4.56
C THR A 724 -12.60 11.16 -3.34
N VAL A 725 -11.78 10.14 -3.05
CA VAL A 725 -10.76 10.22 -1.98
C VAL A 725 -9.68 11.24 -2.32
N THR A 726 -9.20 11.25 -3.57
CA THR A 726 -8.24 12.26 -4.04
C THR A 726 -8.86 13.66 -3.96
N PHE A 727 -10.14 13.79 -4.33
CA PHE A 727 -10.88 15.03 -4.28
C PHE A 727 -11.09 15.51 -2.84
N LEU A 728 -11.39 14.61 -1.89
CA LEU A 728 -11.47 14.93 -0.47
C LEU A 728 -10.13 15.46 0.05
N LYS A 729 -9.01 14.77 -0.23
CA LYS A 729 -7.67 15.25 0.17
C LYS A 729 -7.36 16.63 -0.40
N LEU A 730 -7.77 16.89 -1.64
CA LEU A 730 -7.67 18.21 -2.25
C LEU A 730 -8.57 19.23 -1.54
N LEU A 731 -9.82 18.89 -1.22
CA LEU A 731 -10.74 19.78 -0.52
C LEU A 731 -10.20 20.21 0.85
N ILE A 732 -9.67 19.27 1.66
CA ILE A 732 -9.18 19.58 3.00
C ILE A 732 -7.89 20.43 3.00
N SER A 733 -7.25 20.59 1.85
CA SER A 733 -6.04 21.42 1.72
C SER A 733 -6.31 22.91 1.86
N ARG A 734 -7.57 23.36 1.71
CA ARG A 734 -7.96 24.78 1.86
C ARG A 734 -9.19 24.93 2.74
N ASP A 735 -9.26 26.07 3.44
CA ASP A 735 -10.40 26.43 4.28
C ASP A 735 -11.59 26.93 3.43
N THR A 736 -11.30 27.49 2.25
CA THR A 736 -12.29 28.08 1.33
C THR A 736 -12.00 27.74 -0.13
N TRP A 737 -13.07 27.60 -0.90
CA TRP A 737 -13.03 27.32 -2.34
C TRP A 737 -14.06 28.15 -3.10
N GLU A 738 -13.64 28.75 -4.22
CA GLU A 738 -14.57 29.26 -5.22
C GLU A 738 -15.17 28.08 -6.01
N ARG A 739 -16.49 28.08 -6.17
CA ARG A 739 -17.19 27.00 -6.86
C ARG A 739 -16.69 26.78 -8.29
N GLU A 740 -16.39 27.84 -9.03
CA GLU A 740 -15.90 27.76 -10.42
C GLU A 740 -14.59 26.97 -10.53
N LYS A 741 -13.64 27.24 -9.62
CA LYS A 741 -12.37 26.51 -9.56
C LYS A 741 -12.58 25.02 -9.22
N LEU A 742 -13.54 24.73 -8.34
CA LEU A 742 -13.89 23.34 -8.02
C LEU A 742 -14.59 22.62 -9.17
N VAL A 743 -15.37 23.33 -9.99
CA VAL A 743 -15.97 22.76 -11.21
C VAL A 743 -14.89 22.36 -12.21
N ASP A 744 -13.88 23.21 -12.43
CA ASP A 744 -12.76 22.88 -13.32
C ASP A 744 -11.99 21.65 -12.83
N ILE A 745 -11.69 21.58 -11.52
CA ILE A 745 -11.02 20.43 -10.91
C ILE A 745 -11.87 19.17 -11.01
N ALA A 746 -13.17 19.26 -10.68
CA ALA A 746 -14.09 18.12 -10.76
C ALA A 746 -14.20 17.59 -12.20
N THR A 747 -14.21 18.50 -13.18
CA THR A 747 -14.22 18.14 -14.61
C THR A 747 -12.94 17.40 -15.00
N ASP A 748 -11.77 17.92 -14.60
CA ASP A 748 -10.46 17.28 -14.87
C ASP A 748 -10.30 15.92 -14.18
N MET A 749 -10.97 15.73 -13.04
CA MET A 749 -11.01 14.45 -12.30
C MET A 749 -12.11 13.50 -12.77
N GLU A 750 -12.96 13.91 -13.72
CA GLU A 750 -14.14 13.19 -14.20
C GLU A 750 -15.16 12.87 -13.09
N ILE A 751 -15.34 13.80 -12.15
CA ILE A 751 -16.26 13.70 -11.00
C ILE A 751 -17.43 14.67 -11.19
N LYS A 752 -18.64 14.23 -10.82
CA LYS A 752 -19.79 15.13 -10.67
C LYS A 752 -19.69 15.87 -9.34
N LEU A 753 -19.42 17.18 -9.40
CA LEU A 753 -19.14 18.01 -8.22
C LEU A 753 -20.20 17.86 -7.12
N ASP A 754 -21.48 18.07 -7.44
CA ASP A 754 -22.55 18.07 -6.44
C ASP A 754 -22.75 16.70 -5.78
N ASP A 755 -22.71 15.62 -6.57
CA ASP A 755 -22.82 14.25 -6.06
C ASP A 755 -21.67 13.95 -5.08
N ALA A 756 -20.44 14.35 -5.43
CA ALA A 756 -19.26 14.13 -4.61
C ALA A 756 -19.28 14.94 -3.30
N LEU A 757 -19.69 16.21 -3.34
CA LEU A 757 -19.82 17.05 -2.13
C LEU A 757 -20.87 16.46 -1.17
N VAL A 758 -22.00 16.01 -1.70
CA VAL A 758 -23.07 15.36 -0.91
C VAL A 758 -22.59 14.03 -0.31
N GLU A 759 -21.90 13.21 -1.09
CA GLU A 759 -21.37 11.92 -0.63
C GLU A 759 -20.33 12.10 0.49
N ILE A 760 -19.40 13.04 0.33
CA ILE A 760 -18.39 13.38 1.34
C ILE A 760 -19.07 13.88 2.63
N ASN A 761 -19.98 14.86 2.52
CA ASN A 761 -20.69 15.38 3.70
C ASN A 761 -21.51 14.29 4.40
N ARG A 762 -22.15 13.39 3.65
CA ARG A 762 -22.92 12.28 4.23
C ARG A 762 -22.05 11.37 5.10
N LYS A 763 -20.86 10.99 4.61
CA LYS A 763 -19.93 10.15 5.39
C LYS A 763 -19.37 10.87 6.60
N ILE A 764 -19.05 12.16 6.46
CA ILE A 764 -18.49 12.93 7.56
C ILE A 764 -19.54 13.23 8.63
N LEU A 765 -20.76 13.58 8.24
CA LEU A 765 -21.89 13.73 9.17
C LEU A 765 -22.12 12.45 9.99
N ALA A 766 -21.96 11.28 9.38
CA ALA A 766 -22.09 10.01 10.10
C ALA A 766 -20.96 9.74 11.13
N ALA A 767 -19.81 10.40 11.00
CA ALA A 767 -18.64 10.20 11.87
C ALA A 767 -18.42 11.34 12.90
N PHE A 768 -18.82 12.57 12.56
CA PHE A 768 -18.54 13.79 13.34
C PHE A 768 -19.81 14.59 13.72
N ASP A 769 -21.00 14.16 13.32
CA ASP A 769 -22.29 14.85 13.53
C ASP A 769 -22.35 16.31 12.99
N LEU A 770 -21.33 16.72 12.24
CA LEU A 770 -21.18 18.05 11.64
C LEU A 770 -20.74 17.90 10.17
N PRO A 771 -21.21 18.76 9.25
CA PRO A 771 -20.77 18.71 7.87
C PRO A 771 -19.34 19.25 7.73
N LEU A 772 -18.55 18.64 6.83
CA LEU A 772 -17.25 19.20 6.45
C LEU A 772 -17.43 20.42 5.55
N ILE A 773 -18.37 20.36 4.62
CA ILE A 773 -18.52 21.31 3.53
C ILE A 773 -19.78 22.13 3.77
N THR A 774 -19.66 23.46 3.75
CA THR A 774 -20.79 24.39 3.90
C THR A 774 -20.69 25.52 2.88
N GLY A 775 -21.81 26.16 2.53
CA GLY A 775 -21.86 27.25 1.54
C GLY A 775 -22.09 26.77 0.10
N GLU A 776 -22.60 27.67 -0.75
CA GLU A 776 -22.94 27.37 -2.15
C GLU A 776 -22.00 28.04 -3.16
N ALA A 777 -21.88 29.37 -3.11
CA ALA A 777 -21.01 30.14 -4.02
C ALA A 777 -19.53 30.08 -3.60
N THR A 778 -19.28 30.25 -2.30
CA THR A 778 -18.00 30.02 -1.64
C THR A 778 -18.16 28.82 -0.71
N ILE A 779 -17.44 27.75 -1.02
CA ILE A 779 -17.47 26.52 -0.25
C ILE A 779 -16.47 26.65 0.90
N ALA A 780 -16.94 26.56 2.14
CA ALA A 780 -16.15 26.60 3.37
C ALA A 780 -15.98 25.18 3.95
N ILE A 781 -14.76 24.86 4.37
CA ILE A 781 -14.35 23.57 4.91
C ILE A 781 -14.18 23.67 6.43
N ASN A 782 -14.83 22.77 7.18
CA ASN A 782 -14.78 22.73 8.63
C ASN A 782 -13.38 22.32 9.11
N ARG A 783 -12.73 23.25 9.83
CA ARG A 783 -11.34 23.11 10.27
C ARG A 783 -11.15 22.00 11.30
N ASP A 784 -12.04 21.89 12.28
CA ASP A 784 -11.92 20.90 13.36
C ASP A 784 -11.97 19.48 12.81
N ILE A 785 -12.89 19.25 11.86
CA ILE A 785 -13.00 17.96 11.16
C ILE A 785 -11.78 17.72 10.28
N SER A 786 -11.38 18.70 9.46
CA SER A 786 -10.20 18.53 8.59
C SER A 786 -8.91 18.28 9.38
N ALA A 787 -8.75 18.89 10.56
CA ALA A 787 -7.61 18.66 11.44
C ALA A 787 -7.65 17.27 12.07
N ALA A 788 -8.84 16.82 12.52
CA ALA A 788 -9.03 15.45 13.01
C ALA A 788 -8.74 14.39 11.93
N LEU A 789 -8.99 14.71 10.66
CA LEU A 789 -8.69 13.86 9.51
C LEU A 789 -7.20 13.83 9.15
N LEU A 790 -6.44 14.87 9.49
CA LEU A 790 -5.00 14.96 9.18
C LEU A 790 -4.10 14.31 10.26
N ILE A 791 -4.68 13.90 11.40
CA ILE A 791 -4.03 13.19 12.51
C ILE A 791 -4.15 11.68 12.28
#